data_AF-A0A848DJ84-F1
#
_entry.id   AF-A0A848DJ84-F1
#
_cell.length_a   1.000
_cell.length_b   1.000
_cell.length_c   1.000
_cell.angle_alpha   90.00
_cell.angle_beta   90.00
_cell.angle_gamma   90.00
#
_symmetry.space_group_name_H-M   'P 1'
#
loop_
_entity.id
_entity.type
_entity.pdbx_description
1 polymer ?
#
loop_
_entity_poly.entity_id
_entity_poly.type
_entity_poly.pdbx_seq_one_letter_code
_entity_poly.pdbx_strand_id
1 'polypeptide(L)'
;MSIARSDRGASGPATVTGPPGVQRRRVRVSGIVQGVGFRPFVYGLAGELGLAGFVGNDESGVFIEAEGPPAALDALLSALRERPPPLAVVTDVAATGIAVLGDTAFAIAASASTGRRATLISPDTATCADCLAELRDPVDRRYRHPFINCTNCGPRFTIVTGVPYDRAVTTMAGFPMCAACAAEYHDPADRRFHAQPVCCPECGPTLRFTPAGRDMGTAAGRDMGTAAGREMGTAAGGEAATGAGRGTGTGGGGDPIAVAAQALRDGAVLAIKGLGGYHLAALAADETAVAALRARKHREDKPFAVLAPDLAAARALCEVGPVEEAELASRRAPIVLLLRRPVAGVAPSVAPGNAHLGMLLPYTPLHHLLLDDLREPIVLTSGNVSDEPIAHLDDDACARLSGIADAFLTHDRPIRTRADDSVLRVVRGRTYPIRRSRGYTPEPVALPIAAPRPVLGCGAELKNTFCLLRGAEAFCSHHVGDLENAETLRAYTDGIAHLGRLLDVEPAVLAHDLHPEYLSTKYARQRAAGDGEDGEDGGDGTVLIGVQHHHAHLAACLAEHGETGPTIGIACDGLGYGTDGVLWGGEIMEVSLTGFRRWAHLEPVALPGGTTAIRQPWRTAASYLRTAGIDAGGLDVTRRNRAQWAAVARLLESGVQCPITTSAGRLFDAVAALVGVRDRVNYEGQAAIELEQIAAAGVRDGYRAGRDGKSIRAADLVRGVVGDLRSGVDAGVISARFHNGLADALVAAAADAATDAGLDVVALSGGVFQNLLLLERVSSGCERAGLRVLTHSRVPCNDGGVSLGQVAVAAAVLGGR
;
A
#
# COMPACT_ATOMS: atom_id res chain seq x y z
N MET A 1 -3.62 1.01 -45.93
CA MET A 1 -4.49 1.96 -46.65
C MET A 1 -5.31 2.69 -45.60
N SER A 2 -5.10 4.00 -45.48
CA SER A 2 -5.76 4.88 -44.51
C SER A 2 -7.21 5.10 -44.94
N ILE A 3 -8.18 4.75 -44.09
CA ILE A 3 -9.59 5.10 -44.30
C ILE A 3 -9.93 6.22 -43.32
N ALA A 4 -10.04 7.43 -43.87
CA ALA A 4 -10.47 8.62 -43.16
C ALA A 4 -11.97 8.51 -42.79
N ARG A 5 -12.32 8.87 -41.55
CA ARG A 5 -13.71 8.98 -41.09
C ARG A 5 -14.31 10.31 -41.55
N SER A 6 -15.45 10.27 -42.24
CA SER A 6 -16.30 11.45 -42.49
C SER A 6 -17.48 11.46 -41.53
N ASP A 7 -17.63 12.57 -40.80
CA ASP A 7 -18.76 12.93 -39.95
C ASP A 7 -20.05 13.15 -40.77
N ARG A 8 -21.16 12.52 -40.38
CA ARG A 8 -22.54 12.95 -40.75
C ARG A 8 -23.55 12.63 -39.65
N GLY A 9 -24.02 13.71 -39.00
CA GLY A 9 -25.44 14.06 -38.82
C GLY A 9 -26.42 13.06 -38.17
N ALA A 10 -26.92 13.43 -36.99
CA ALA A 10 -28.00 12.78 -36.26
C ALA A 10 -29.34 12.72 -37.03
N SER A 11 -29.96 11.53 -37.06
CA SER A 11 -31.40 11.33 -37.26
C SER A 11 -31.84 10.01 -36.57
N GLY A 12 -33.10 9.93 -36.12
CA GLY A 12 -33.66 8.98 -35.13
C GLY A 12 -33.58 7.47 -35.40
N PRO A 13 -34.22 6.62 -34.55
CA PRO A 13 -33.95 5.17 -34.49
C PRO A 13 -34.55 4.46 -35.70
N ALA A 14 -33.76 4.36 -36.78
CA ALA A 14 -34.08 3.51 -37.92
C ALA A 14 -33.84 2.05 -37.56
N THR A 15 -34.88 1.22 -37.68
CA THR A 15 -34.81 -0.23 -37.62
C THR A 15 -33.83 -0.77 -38.66
N VAL A 16 -32.83 -1.52 -38.15
CA VAL A 16 -31.70 -2.09 -38.89
C VAL A 16 -32.15 -3.33 -39.66
N THR A 17 -32.09 -3.30 -40.99
CA THR A 17 -32.30 -4.47 -41.85
C THR A 17 -30.98 -4.95 -42.45
N GLY A 18 -30.28 -5.83 -41.74
CA GLY A 18 -29.25 -6.72 -42.30
C GLY A 18 -29.87 -8.00 -42.90
N PRO A 19 -29.07 -8.91 -43.49
CA PRO A 19 -29.56 -10.22 -43.91
C PRO A 19 -30.26 -10.95 -42.75
N PRO A 20 -31.34 -11.73 -43.02
CA PRO A 20 -32.16 -12.32 -41.96
C PRO A 20 -31.30 -13.20 -41.04
N GLY A 21 -31.29 -12.86 -39.74
CA GLY A 21 -30.57 -13.61 -38.71
C GLY A 21 -29.20 -13.06 -38.30
N VAL A 22 -28.74 -11.91 -38.82
CA VAL A 22 -27.48 -11.26 -38.41
C VAL A 22 -27.75 -9.92 -37.72
N GLN A 23 -27.08 -9.67 -36.61
CA GLN A 23 -27.08 -8.39 -35.89
C GLN A 23 -25.65 -7.90 -35.70
N ARG A 24 -25.48 -6.59 -35.52
CA ARG A 24 -24.24 -5.99 -35.07
C ARG A 24 -24.48 -5.25 -33.76
N ARG A 25 -23.61 -5.45 -32.78
CA ARG A 25 -23.66 -4.77 -31.49
C ARG A 25 -22.35 -4.07 -31.21
N ARG A 26 -22.45 -2.84 -30.73
CA ARG A 26 -21.35 -2.13 -30.07
C ARG A 26 -21.43 -2.43 -28.58
N VAL A 27 -20.38 -3.01 -28.02
CA VAL A 27 -20.26 -3.36 -26.61
C VAL A 27 -19.19 -2.50 -25.97
N ARG A 28 -19.47 -2.03 -24.76
CA ARG A 28 -18.55 -1.34 -23.87
C ARG A 28 -18.36 -2.20 -22.64
N VAL A 29 -17.11 -2.47 -22.29
CA VAL A 29 -16.74 -3.15 -21.05
C VAL A 29 -15.94 -2.18 -20.19
N SER A 30 -16.35 -2.02 -18.94
CA SER A 30 -15.75 -1.12 -17.95
C SER A 30 -15.18 -1.89 -16.75
N GLY A 31 -14.20 -1.30 -16.07
CA GLY A 31 -13.50 -1.88 -14.92
C GLY A 31 -12.00 -2.03 -15.12
N ILE A 32 -11.35 -2.95 -14.41
CA ILE A 32 -9.95 -3.35 -14.64
C ILE A 32 -9.95 -4.31 -15.82
N VAL A 33 -9.94 -3.75 -17.03
CA VAL A 33 -10.06 -4.52 -18.29
C VAL A 33 -8.96 -4.23 -19.28
N GLN A 34 -7.99 -3.37 -18.93
CA GLN A 34 -6.79 -3.12 -19.72
C GLN A 34 -5.52 -3.63 -19.04
N GLY A 35 -4.58 -4.11 -19.85
CA GLY A 35 -3.35 -4.74 -19.35
C GLY A 35 -3.55 -6.10 -18.67
N VAL A 36 -4.72 -6.70 -18.82
CA VAL A 36 -5.13 -7.96 -18.17
C VAL A 36 -5.44 -9.09 -19.15
N GLY A 37 -5.02 -8.95 -20.42
CA GLY A 37 -5.30 -9.96 -21.46
C GLY A 37 -6.72 -9.91 -22.05
N PHE A 38 -7.47 -8.84 -21.82
CA PHE A 38 -8.88 -8.74 -22.26
C PHE A 38 -9.05 -8.71 -23.79
N ARG A 39 -8.21 -7.96 -24.53
CA ARG A 39 -8.23 -7.95 -26.00
C ARG A 39 -7.99 -9.35 -26.60
N PRO A 40 -6.94 -10.10 -26.18
CA PRO A 40 -6.76 -11.52 -26.50
C PRO A 40 -7.99 -12.39 -26.21
N PHE A 41 -8.56 -12.26 -25.02
CA PHE A 41 -9.71 -13.05 -24.60
C PHE A 41 -10.93 -12.82 -25.51
N VAL A 42 -11.25 -11.56 -25.80
CA VAL A 42 -12.38 -11.22 -26.68
C VAL A 42 -12.12 -11.71 -28.10
N TYR A 43 -10.89 -11.58 -28.61
CA TYR A 43 -10.53 -12.08 -29.94
C TYR A 43 -10.73 -13.60 -30.05
N GLY A 44 -10.22 -14.37 -29.08
CA GLY A 44 -10.39 -15.83 -29.05
C GLY A 44 -11.86 -16.23 -28.93
N LEU A 45 -12.59 -15.62 -28.00
CA LEU A 45 -14.01 -15.88 -27.77
C LEU A 45 -14.88 -15.53 -28.99
N ALA A 46 -14.58 -14.44 -29.70
CA ALA A 46 -15.27 -14.09 -30.94
C ALA A 46 -15.03 -15.14 -32.03
N GLY A 47 -13.80 -15.67 -32.12
CA GLY A 47 -13.47 -16.78 -33.03
C GLY A 47 -14.25 -18.07 -32.71
N GLU A 48 -14.30 -18.46 -31.43
CA GLU A 48 -15.07 -19.62 -30.96
C GLU A 48 -16.57 -19.50 -31.27
N LEU A 49 -17.12 -18.28 -31.18
CA LEU A 49 -18.53 -17.98 -31.41
C LEU A 49 -18.86 -17.65 -32.89
N GLY A 50 -17.86 -17.64 -33.78
CA GLY A 50 -18.04 -17.33 -35.19
C GLY A 50 -18.49 -15.88 -35.47
N LEU A 51 -18.06 -14.94 -34.63
CA LEU A 51 -18.39 -13.51 -34.74
C LEU A 51 -17.34 -12.75 -35.56
N ALA A 52 -17.77 -11.72 -36.29
CA ALA A 52 -16.90 -10.79 -37.01
C ALA A 52 -16.90 -9.39 -36.36
N GLY A 53 -15.91 -8.55 -36.64
CA GLY A 53 -15.79 -7.20 -36.10
C GLY A 53 -14.43 -6.93 -35.45
N PHE A 54 -14.39 -6.25 -34.31
CA PHE A 54 -13.13 -5.93 -33.65
C PHE A 54 -13.24 -5.62 -32.16
N VAL A 55 -12.11 -5.72 -31.46
CA VAL A 55 -11.92 -5.28 -30.07
C VAL A 55 -10.75 -4.31 -29.96
N GLY A 56 -10.89 -3.26 -29.16
CA GLY A 56 -9.81 -2.32 -28.91
C GLY A 56 -9.87 -1.71 -27.52
N ASN A 57 -8.78 -1.02 -27.17
CA ASN A 57 -8.71 -0.20 -25.96
C ASN A 57 -8.92 1.26 -26.33
N ASP A 58 -9.67 1.99 -25.51
CA ASP A 58 -9.68 3.45 -25.55
C ASP A 58 -9.60 4.00 -24.13
N GLU A 59 -9.80 5.30 -23.96
CA GLU A 59 -9.74 5.94 -22.67
C GLU A 59 -10.83 5.44 -21.70
N SER A 60 -11.96 4.91 -22.18
CA SER A 60 -13.12 4.53 -21.38
C SER A 60 -13.24 3.03 -21.04
N GLY A 61 -12.34 2.18 -21.55
CA GLY A 61 -12.27 0.76 -21.21
C GLY A 61 -11.94 -0.09 -22.43
N VAL A 62 -12.65 -1.20 -22.60
CA VAL A 62 -12.58 -2.02 -23.82
C VAL A 62 -13.84 -1.75 -24.65
N PHE A 63 -13.66 -1.44 -25.93
CA PHE A 63 -14.75 -1.38 -26.89
C PHE A 63 -14.72 -2.59 -27.81
N ILE A 64 -15.90 -3.09 -28.15
CA ILE A 64 -16.07 -4.23 -29.04
C ILE A 64 -17.16 -3.86 -30.04
N GLU A 65 -16.93 -4.14 -31.31
CA GLU A 65 -18.02 -4.27 -32.28
C GLU A 65 -18.04 -5.71 -32.75
N ALA A 66 -19.17 -6.38 -32.54
CA ALA A 66 -19.35 -7.76 -32.91
C ALA A 66 -20.58 -7.90 -33.81
N GLU A 67 -20.44 -8.66 -34.88
CA GLU A 67 -21.44 -8.93 -35.90
C GLU A 67 -21.61 -10.44 -36.05
N GLY A 68 -22.85 -10.92 -36.05
CA GLY A 68 -23.16 -12.34 -36.18
C GLY A 68 -24.58 -12.70 -35.69
N PRO A 69 -24.86 -14.00 -35.49
CA PRO A 69 -26.14 -14.45 -34.99
C PRO A 69 -26.46 -13.88 -33.59
N PRO A 70 -27.72 -13.48 -33.29
CA PRO A 70 -28.09 -12.93 -31.99
C PRO A 70 -27.68 -13.81 -30.79
N ALA A 71 -27.85 -15.13 -30.90
CA ALA A 71 -27.45 -16.08 -29.86
C ALA A 71 -25.94 -16.08 -29.58
N ALA A 72 -25.10 -15.91 -30.60
CA ALA A 72 -23.65 -15.82 -30.45
C ALA A 72 -23.26 -14.47 -29.78
N LEU A 73 -23.95 -13.39 -30.11
CA LEU A 73 -23.74 -12.09 -29.46
C LEU A 73 -24.17 -12.11 -27.99
N ASP A 74 -25.27 -12.78 -27.65
CA ASP A 74 -25.70 -12.95 -26.26
C ASP A 74 -24.71 -13.82 -25.47
N ALA A 75 -24.19 -14.89 -26.08
CA ALA A 75 -23.15 -15.74 -25.50
C ALA A 75 -21.84 -14.97 -25.24
N LEU A 76 -21.44 -14.09 -26.17
CA LEU A 76 -20.31 -13.18 -25.98
C LEU A 76 -20.54 -12.30 -24.74
N LEU A 77 -21.69 -11.63 -24.63
CA LEU A 77 -22.01 -10.76 -23.50
C LEU A 77 -22.05 -11.50 -22.16
N SER A 78 -22.55 -12.75 -22.13
CA SER A 78 -22.55 -13.59 -20.92
C SER A 78 -21.12 -13.92 -20.50
N ALA A 79 -20.31 -14.40 -21.44
CA ALA A 79 -18.93 -14.80 -21.16
C ALA A 79 -18.03 -13.62 -20.74
N LEU A 80 -18.27 -12.42 -21.28
CA LEU A 80 -17.59 -11.20 -20.83
C LEU A 80 -17.84 -10.90 -19.34
N ARG A 81 -19.01 -11.25 -18.81
CA ARG A 81 -19.38 -11.03 -17.39
C ARG A 81 -18.94 -12.18 -16.50
N GLU A 82 -19.11 -13.42 -16.97
CA GLU A 82 -19.01 -14.62 -16.14
C GLU A 82 -17.62 -15.28 -16.18
N ARG A 83 -16.87 -15.07 -17.26
CA ARG A 83 -15.58 -15.72 -17.49
C ARG A 83 -14.49 -14.73 -17.96
N PRO A 84 -14.33 -13.56 -17.30
CA PRO A 84 -13.31 -12.61 -17.73
C PRO A 84 -11.90 -13.16 -17.46
N PRO A 85 -10.85 -12.58 -18.07
CA PRO A 85 -9.46 -12.96 -17.79
C PRO A 85 -9.12 -12.90 -16.29
N PRO A 86 -8.16 -13.71 -15.79
CA PRO A 86 -7.91 -13.86 -14.36
C PRO A 86 -7.54 -12.59 -13.58
N LEU A 87 -7.01 -11.56 -14.26
CA LEU A 87 -6.67 -10.27 -13.65
C LEU A 87 -7.75 -9.21 -13.86
N ALA A 88 -8.79 -9.53 -14.64
CA ALA A 88 -9.82 -8.58 -14.99
C ALA A 88 -10.89 -8.50 -13.89
N VAL A 89 -11.31 -7.26 -13.59
CA VAL A 89 -12.47 -6.99 -12.74
C VAL A 89 -13.45 -6.20 -13.58
N VAL A 90 -14.48 -6.87 -14.09
CA VAL A 90 -15.50 -6.26 -14.93
C VAL A 90 -16.56 -5.64 -14.04
N THR A 91 -16.78 -4.33 -14.18
CA THR A 91 -17.78 -3.58 -13.41
C THR A 91 -19.08 -3.39 -14.18
N ASP A 92 -19.01 -3.22 -15.50
CA ASP A 92 -20.18 -3.09 -16.37
C ASP A 92 -19.91 -3.64 -17.78
N VAL A 93 -20.98 -4.12 -18.42
CA VAL A 93 -20.99 -4.52 -19.83
C VAL A 93 -22.27 -3.98 -20.47
N ALA A 94 -22.14 -2.87 -21.20
CA ALA A 94 -23.23 -2.24 -21.92
C ALA A 94 -23.17 -2.57 -23.41
N ALA A 95 -24.30 -2.88 -24.04
CA ALA A 95 -24.37 -3.21 -25.45
C ALA A 95 -25.50 -2.44 -26.16
N THR A 96 -25.23 -1.93 -27.36
CA THR A 96 -26.20 -1.25 -28.21
C THR A 96 -26.20 -1.84 -29.61
N GLY A 97 -27.39 -1.98 -30.20
CA GLY A 97 -27.52 -2.41 -31.60
C GLY A 97 -27.05 -1.32 -32.55
N ILE A 98 -26.26 -1.70 -33.56
CA ILE A 98 -25.76 -0.80 -34.60
C ILE A 98 -25.99 -1.40 -35.99
N ALA A 99 -25.80 -0.60 -37.05
CA ALA A 99 -25.96 -1.06 -38.42
C ALA A 99 -24.93 -2.14 -38.79
N VAL A 100 -25.39 -3.22 -39.40
CA VAL A 100 -24.57 -4.32 -39.93
C VAL A 100 -23.69 -3.79 -41.07
N LEU A 101 -22.41 -4.13 -41.08
CA LEU A 101 -21.46 -3.71 -42.13
C LEU A 101 -21.04 -4.87 -43.06
N GLY A 102 -21.31 -6.12 -42.68
CA GLY A 102 -20.89 -7.30 -43.45
C GLY A 102 -19.43 -7.70 -43.19
N ASP A 103 -18.93 -7.47 -41.97
CA ASP A 103 -17.57 -7.88 -41.61
C ASP A 103 -17.45 -9.41 -41.67
N THR A 104 -16.33 -9.92 -42.17
CA THR A 104 -16.09 -11.37 -42.32
C THR A 104 -14.98 -11.90 -41.41
N ALA A 105 -14.32 -11.03 -40.66
CA ALA A 105 -13.22 -11.36 -39.76
C ALA A 105 -13.32 -10.56 -38.47
N PHE A 106 -12.75 -11.10 -37.40
CA PHE A 106 -12.58 -10.39 -36.13
C PHE A 106 -11.12 -9.94 -35.97
N ALA A 107 -10.88 -8.72 -35.49
CA ALA A 107 -9.54 -8.16 -35.33
C ALA A 107 -9.32 -7.46 -33.98
N ILE A 108 -8.08 -7.38 -33.53
CA ILE A 108 -7.71 -6.44 -32.47
C ILE A 108 -7.36 -5.10 -33.11
N ALA A 109 -8.16 -4.08 -32.84
CA ALA A 109 -7.97 -2.73 -33.34
C ALA A 109 -6.84 -2.01 -32.57
N ALA A 110 -6.19 -1.06 -33.24
CA ALA A 110 -5.29 -0.13 -32.58
C ALA A 110 -6.03 0.64 -31.48
N SER A 111 -5.33 0.93 -30.38
CA SER A 111 -5.90 1.72 -29.29
C SER A 111 -6.31 3.10 -29.80
N ALA A 112 -7.53 3.53 -29.50
CA ALA A 112 -8.06 4.83 -29.93
C ALA A 112 -7.91 5.87 -28.81
N SER A 113 -7.56 7.11 -29.17
CA SER A 113 -7.44 8.22 -28.24
C SER A 113 -8.47 9.32 -28.57
N THR A 114 -9.74 9.11 -28.24
CA THR A 114 -10.85 9.96 -28.71
C THR A 114 -11.79 10.42 -27.59
N GLY A 115 -11.48 10.20 -26.31
CA GLY A 115 -12.40 10.50 -25.21
C GLY A 115 -11.81 10.64 -23.80
N ARG A 116 -12.71 10.68 -22.81
CA ARG A 116 -12.43 10.86 -21.38
C ARG A 116 -11.82 9.57 -20.78
N ARG A 117 -10.76 9.69 -19.98
CA ARG A 117 -9.90 8.61 -19.43
C ARG A 117 -10.54 7.90 -18.24
N ALA A 118 -11.53 7.04 -18.49
CA ALA A 118 -12.21 6.26 -17.47
C ALA A 118 -11.56 4.90 -17.10
N THR A 119 -10.56 4.41 -17.85
CA THR A 119 -10.03 3.03 -17.70
C THR A 119 -9.20 2.83 -16.43
N LEU A 120 -9.44 1.72 -15.72
CA LEU A 120 -8.64 1.28 -14.58
C LEU A 120 -7.40 0.49 -14.99
N ILE A 121 -6.30 0.73 -14.29
CA ILE A 121 -5.03 0.02 -14.48
C ILE A 121 -4.90 -1.06 -13.42
N SER A 122 -4.53 -2.27 -13.84
CA SER A 122 -4.26 -3.36 -12.92
C SER A 122 -3.08 -3.02 -11.99
N PRO A 123 -3.15 -3.41 -10.71
CA PRO A 123 -1.98 -3.47 -9.85
C PRO A 123 -0.89 -4.37 -10.44
N ASP A 124 0.33 -4.23 -9.94
CA ASP A 124 1.42 -5.16 -10.23
C ASP A 124 1.14 -6.54 -9.64
N THR A 125 1.60 -7.59 -10.33
CA THR A 125 1.29 -8.97 -9.97
C THR A 125 2.54 -9.84 -9.97
N ALA A 126 2.58 -10.79 -9.04
CA ALA A 126 3.62 -11.80 -8.96
C ALA A 126 3.66 -12.68 -10.22
N THR A 127 4.82 -13.24 -10.54
CA THR A 127 5.01 -14.18 -11.66
C THR A 127 4.03 -15.35 -11.56
N CYS A 128 3.32 -15.67 -12.64
CA CYS A 128 2.39 -16.80 -12.66
C CYS A 128 3.12 -18.14 -12.76
N ALA A 129 2.45 -19.23 -12.38
CA ALA A 129 2.99 -20.59 -12.42
C ALA A 129 3.54 -20.99 -13.80
N ASP A 130 2.87 -20.59 -14.89
CA ASP A 130 3.31 -20.91 -16.25
C ASP A 130 4.64 -20.23 -16.60
N CYS A 131 4.78 -18.94 -16.30
CA CYS A 131 6.06 -18.25 -16.52
C CYS A 131 7.15 -18.77 -15.58
N LEU A 132 6.81 -19.29 -14.39
CA LEU A 132 7.79 -19.96 -13.54
C LEU A 132 8.23 -21.32 -14.10
N ALA A 133 7.36 -22.04 -14.80
CA ALA A 133 7.73 -23.26 -15.50
C ALA A 133 8.72 -22.96 -16.63
N GLU A 134 8.41 -21.97 -17.48
CA GLU A 134 9.31 -21.52 -18.56
C GLU A 134 10.65 -20.98 -18.01
N LEU A 135 10.61 -20.23 -16.90
CA LEU A 135 11.81 -19.70 -16.25
C LEU A 135 12.79 -20.81 -15.84
N ARG A 136 12.26 -22.00 -15.51
CA ARG A 136 13.01 -23.16 -15.00
C ARG A 136 13.29 -24.21 -16.07
N ASP A 137 12.73 -24.09 -17.26
CA ASP A 137 12.91 -25.04 -18.36
C ASP A 137 14.17 -24.72 -19.17
N PRO A 138 15.22 -25.57 -19.15
CA PRO A 138 16.47 -25.32 -19.88
C PRO A 138 16.32 -25.27 -21.40
N VAL A 139 15.23 -25.79 -21.98
CA VAL A 139 14.98 -25.72 -23.42
C VAL A 139 14.17 -24.49 -23.83
N ASP A 140 13.54 -23.79 -22.88
CA ASP A 140 12.79 -22.57 -23.17
C ASP A 140 13.75 -21.41 -23.48
N ARG A 141 13.39 -20.58 -24.47
CA ARG A 141 14.18 -19.40 -24.87
C ARG A 141 14.30 -18.35 -23.77
N ARG A 142 13.45 -18.41 -22.75
CA ARG A 142 13.42 -17.55 -21.57
C ARG A 142 13.92 -18.27 -20.31
N TYR A 143 14.60 -19.41 -20.45
CA TYR A 143 15.30 -20.06 -19.35
C TYR A 143 16.15 -19.04 -18.57
N ARG A 144 15.90 -18.98 -17.26
CA ARG A 144 16.55 -18.04 -16.34
C ARG A 144 16.47 -16.55 -16.74
N HIS A 145 15.47 -16.14 -17.52
CA HIS A 145 15.28 -14.73 -17.89
C HIS A 145 14.59 -13.92 -16.76
N PRO A 146 15.27 -12.94 -16.14
CA PRO A 146 14.78 -12.24 -14.93
C PRO A 146 13.60 -11.28 -15.16
N PHE A 147 13.18 -11.08 -16.42
CA PHE A 147 12.06 -10.20 -16.79
C PHE A 147 10.89 -10.94 -17.45
N ILE A 148 10.88 -12.28 -17.41
CA ILE A 148 9.80 -13.10 -17.96
C ILE A 148 8.45 -12.68 -17.39
N ASN A 149 7.47 -12.49 -18.29
CA ASN A 149 6.10 -12.21 -17.95
C ASN A 149 5.17 -12.66 -19.09
N CYS A 150 3.87 -12.61 -18.82
CA CYS A 150 2.80 -12.78 -19.80
C CYS A 150 1.66 -11.79 -19.51
N THR A 151 0.54 -11.91 -20.24
CA THR A 151 -0.66 -11.09 -20.01
C THR A 151 -1.24 -11.23 -18.59
N ASN A 152 -0.98 -12.36 -17.91
CA ASN A 152 -1.53 -12.71 -16.60
C ASN A 152 -0.60 -12.40 -15.40
N CYS A 153 0.60 -11.86 -15.61
CA CYS A 153 1.52 -11.54 -14.51
C CYS A 153 2.48 -10.38 -14.82
N GLY A 154 3.25 -9.97 -13.80
CA GLY A 154 4.33 -9.01 -13.92
C GLY A 154 3.92 -7.56 -13.65
N PRO A 155 4.81 -6.60 -13.97
CA PRO A 155 4.60 -5.20 -13.67
C PRO A 155 3.50 -4.57 -14.51
N ARG A 156 2.77 -3.63 -13.91
CA ARG A 156 1.69 -2.85 -14.52
C ARG A 156 1.80 -1.40 -14.02
N PHE A 157 1.29 -1.14 -12.81
CA PHE A 157 1.26 0.19 -12.22
C PHE A 157 2.66 0.83 -12.09
N THR A 158 3.69 0.06 -11.77
CA THR A 158 5.04 0.64 -11.61
C THR A 158 5.74 0.99 -12.92
N ILE A 159 5.23 0.55 -14.07
CA ILE A 159 5.84 0.79 -15.39
C ILE A 159 4.99 1.65 -16.32
N VAL A 160 3.73 1.94 -15.97
CA VAL A 160 2.84 2.71 -16.83
C VAL A 160 3.16 4.20 -16.77
N THR A 161 3.28 4.84 -17.94
CA THR A 161 3.51 6.29 -18.05
C THR A 161 2.25 7.05 -18.50
N GLY A 162 1.28 6.34 -19.10
CA GLY A 162 -0.01 6.89 -19.52
C GLY A 162 -1.01 5.82 -19.94
N VAL A 163 -2.18 6.27 -20.41
CA VAL A 163 -3.28 5.44 -20.94
C VAL A 163 -3.70 5.92 -22.33
N PRO A 164 -4.27 5.07 -23.21
CA PRO A 164 -4.63 3.64 -23.01
C PRO A 164 -3.42 2.72 -22.83
N TYR A 165 -3.56 1.62 -22.08
CA TYR A 165 -2.42 0.74 -21.75
C TYR A 165 -1.85 0.04 -22.98
N ASP A 166 -0.67 0.49 -23.39
CA ASP A 166 0.08 0.02 -24.54
C ASP A 166 1.59 0.14 -24.29
N ARG A 167 2.42 -0.67 -24.95
CA ARG A 167 3.87 -0.71 -24.76
C ARG A 167 4.51 0.67 -24.88
N ALA A 168 4.04 1.49 -25.82
CA ALA A 168 4.56 2.84 -26.09
C ALA A 168 4.39 3.82 -24.90
N VAL A 169 3.42 3.56 -24.02
CA VAL A 169 3.16 4.36 -22.81
C VAL A 169 3.50 3.58 -21.54
N THR A 170 4.57 2.77 -21.63
CA THR A 170 5.21 2.12 -20.49
C THR A 170 6.72 2.32 -20.53
N THR A 171 7.41 1.99 -19.44
CA THR A 171 8.89 1.98 -19.40
C THR A 171 9.52 0.94 -20.34
N MET A 172 8.72 0.09 -20.99
CA MET A 172 9.16 -0.86 -22.03
C MET A 172 9.27 -0.22 -23.43
N ALA A 173 8.87 1.05 -23.60
CA ALA A 173 8.96 1.76 -24.88
C ALA A 173 10.41 1.84 -25.43
N GLY A 174 11.40 1.89 -24.54
CA GLY A 174 12.83 1.90 -24.90
C GLY A 174 13.41 0.56 -25.35
N PHE A 175 12.61 -0.52 -25.34
CA PHE A 175 13.04 -1.88 -25.65
C PHE A 175 12.26 -2.41 -26.87
N PRO A 176 12.76 -2.27 -28.12
CA PRO A 176 12.06 -2.79 -29.30
C PRO A 176 12.00 -4.32 -29.27
N MET A 177 10.84 -4.91 -29.60
CA MET A 177 10.70 -6.38 -29.65
C MET A 177 11.58 -6.98 -30.75
N CYS A 178 12.34 -8.03 -30.44
CA CYS A 178 12.96 -8.86 -31.49
C CYS A 178 11.90 -9.62 -32.30
N ALA A 179 12.28 -10.16 -33.46
CA ALA A 179 11.36 -10.87 -34.35
C ALA A 179 10.59 -12.00 -33.63
N ALA A 180 11.26 -12.74 -32.76
CA ALA A 180 10.66 -13.87 -32.05
C ALA A 180 9.69 -13.43 -30.93
N CYS A 181 9.90 -12.27 -30.30
CA CYS A 181 8.92 -11.69 -29.37
C CYS A 181 7.75 -11.05 -30.12
N ALA A 182 8.03 -10.42 -31.27
CA ALA A 182 6.98 -9.86 -32.12
C ALA A 182 6.06 -10.95 -32.68
N ALA A 183 6.60 -12.13 -33.05
CA ALA A 183 5.79 -13.27 -33.48
C ALA A 183 4.78 -13.69 -32.41
N GLU A 184 5.23 -13.98 -31.18
CA GLU A 184 4.33 -14.33 -30.06
C GLU A 184 3.35 -13.20 -29.72
N TYR A 185 3.79 -11.93 -29.80
CA TYR A 185 2.94 -10.79 -29.50
C TYR A 185 1.73 -10.68 -30.44
N HIS A 186 1.89 -11.11 -31.69
CA HIS A 186 0.85 -11.06 -32.72
C HIS A 186 0.16 -12.42 -32.97
N ASP A 187 0.64 -13.50 -32.37
CA ASP A 187 0.04 -14.84 -32.49
C ASP A 187 -1.10 -15.03 -31.47
N PRO A 188 -2.37 -15.14 -31.91
CA PRO A 188 -3.49 -15.34 -31.00
C PRO A 188 -3.46 -16.64 -30.20
N ALA A 189 -2.71 -17.64 -30.65
CA ALA A 189 -2.55 -18.91 -29.94
C ALA A 189 -1.51 -18.83 -28.80
N ASP A 190 -0.68 -17.79 -28.77
CA ASP A 190 0.35 -17.62 -27.75
C ASP A 190 -0.19 -16.90 -26.50
N ARG A 191 0.23 -17.35 -25.32
CA ARG A 191 -0.09 -16.71 -24.02
C ARG A 191 0.41 -15.26 -23.91
N ARG A 192 1.37 -14.87 -24.74
CA ARG A 192 1.94 -13.53 -24.84
C ARG A 192 1.29 -12.68 -25.93
N PHE A 193 0.22 -13.15 -26.56
CA PHE A 193 -0.60 -12.34 -27.45
C PHE A 193 -0.98 -11.01 -26.77
N HIS A 194 -0.54 -9.89 -27.34
CA HIS A 194 -0.68 -8.55 -26.77
C HIS A 194 -0.16 -8.33 -25.33
N ALA A 195 0.79 -9.13 -24.85
CA ALA A 195 1.51 -8.87 -23.59
C ALA A 195 2.42 -7.65 -23.76
N GLN A 196 1.95 -6.47 -23.33
CA GLN A 196 2.67 -5.20 -23.52
C GLN A 196 4.12 -5.21 -22.99
N PRO A 197 4.43 -5.82 -21.82
CA PRO A 197 5.80 -5.89 -21.33
C PRO A 197 6.58 -7.13 -21.76
N VAL A 198 6.14 -7.84 -22.82
CA VAL A 198 6.85 -9.02 -23.33
C VAL A 198 8.27 -8.66 -23.74
N CYS A 199 9.21 -9.52 -23.36
CA CYS A 199 10.61 -9.46 -23.77
C CYS A 199 11.27 -10.84 -23.62
N CYS A 200 12.52 -10.92 -24.06
CA CYS A 200 13.42 -12.07 -23.91
C CYS A 200 14.87 -11.56 -23.71
N PRO A 201 15.86 -12.44 -23.50
CA PRO A 201 17.26 -12.02 -23.36
C PRO A 201 17.83 -11.17 -24.50
N GLU A 202 17.28 -11.26 -25.72
CA GLU A 202 17.78 -10.50 -26.89
C GLU A 202 17.29 -9.05 -26.94
N CYS A 203 16.07 -8.80 -26.47
CA CYS A 203 15.38 -7.51 -26.67
C CYS A 203 14.94 -6.84 -25.37
N GLY A 204 15.09 -7.54 -24.25
CA GLY A 204 14.65 -7.11 -22.94
C GLY A 204 15.70 -6.38 -22.12
N PRO A 205 15.34 -6.04 -20.88
CA PRO A 205 16.25 -5.42 -19.93
C PRO A 205 17.39 -6.36 -19.52
N THR A 206 18.51 -5.79 -19.07
CA THR A 206 19.71 -6.50 -18.65
C THR A 206 20.05 -6.27 -17.18
N LEU A 207 20.51 -7.32 -16.48
CA LEU A 207 20.98 -7.22 -15.10
C LEU A 207 22.45 -6.78 -15.03
N ARG A 208 22.80 -6.07 -13.97
CA ARG A 208 24.19 -5.69 -13.63
C ARG A 208 24.44 -5.85 -12.15
N PHE A 209 25.62 -6.37 -11.80
CA PHE A 209 26.13 -6.39 -10.44
C PHE A 209 27.27 -5.38 -10.31
N THR A 210 27.20 -4.47 -9.35
CA THR A 210 28.19 -3.40 -9.16
C THR A 210 28.58 -3.29 -7.69
N PRO A 211 29.85 -3.54 -7.32
CA PRO A 211 30.33 -3.24 -5.97
C PRO A 211 30.16 -1.76 -5.63
N ALA A 212 29.81 -1.45 -4.38
CA ALA A 212 29.68 -0.07 -3.93
C ALA A 212 31.03 0.68 -4.06
N GLY A 213 30.97 1.97 -4.41
CA GLY A 213 32.16 2.80 -4.64
C GLY A 213 32.81 2.66 -6.03
N ARG A 214 32.30 1.78 -6.91
CA ARG A 214 32.57 1.85 -8.36
C ARG A 214 31.46 2.61 -9.07
N ASP A 215 31.83 3.38 -10.08
CA ASP A 215 30.88 4.21 -10.83
C ASP A 215 29.81 3.33 -11.49
N MET A 216 28.55 3.62 -11.16
CA MET A 216 27.37 2.95 -11.70
C MET A 216 27.12 3.52 -13.10
N GLY A 217 27.94 3.12 -14.07
CA GLY A 217 27.94 3.71 -15.41
C GLY A 217 26.52 3.91 -15.97
N THR A 218 26.13 5.17 -16.15
CA THR A 218 24.81 5.56 -16.65
C THR A 218 24.71 5.25 -18.13
N ALA A 219 23.79 4.36 -18.51
CA ALA A 219 23.41 4.13 -19.90
C ALA A 219 22.26 5.06 -20.30
N ALA A 220 22.44 6.37 -20.16
CA ALA A 220 21.46 7.37 -20.62
C ALA A 220 22.20 8.53 -21.30
N GLY A 221 22.41 8.39 -22.62
CA GLY A 221 23.08 9.39 -23.42
C GLY A 221 23.46 8.91 -24.82
N ARG A 222 22.52 8.33 -25.58
CA ARG A 222 22.61 8.36 -27.04
C ARG A 222 21.74 9.50 -27.52
N ASP A 223 22.38 10.65 -27.60
CA ASP A 223 21.80 11.89 -28.09
C ASP A 223 21.39 11.75 -29.57
N MET A 224 20.14 12.10 -29.85
CA MET A 224 19.58 12.17 -31.20
C MET A 224 19.95 13.53 -31.80
N GLY A 225 21.14 13.57 -32.42
CA GLY A 225 21.44 14.34 -33.61
C GLY A 225 21.70 15.85 -33.47
N THR A 226 22.88 16.28 -33.91
CA THR A 226 23.03 17.32 -34.94
C THR A 226 24.31 17.08 -35.73
N ALA A 227 24.19 17.01 -37.05
CA ALA A 227 25.31 16.98 -37.98
C ALA A 227 25.83 18.41 -38.24
N ALA A 228 27.11 18.67 -38.02
CA ALA A 228 27.94 19.62 -38.77
C ALA A 228 29.39 19.59 -38.26
N GLY A 229 30.36 19.62 -39.19
CA GLY A 229 31.75 20.02 -38.88
C GLY A 229 32.82 19.00 -39.23
N ARG A 230 33.42 19.15 -40.42
CA ARG A 230 34.65 18.49 -40.89
C ARG A 230 35.84 18.86 -39.99
N GLU A 231 36.81 17.94 -39.84
CA GLU A 231 38.20 18.16 -40.26
C GLU A 231 39.03 16.88 -40.32
N MET A 232 40.02 16.88 -41.22
CA MET A 232 40.85 15.76 -41.65
C MET A 232 42.03 15.46 -40.72
N GLY A 233 42.37 14.17 -40.60
CA GLY A 233 43.66 13.70 -40.06
C GLY A 233 43.97 12.27 -40.52
N THR A 234 44.87 12.15 -41.49
CA THR A 234 45.58 10.94 -42.01
C THR A 234 46.43 10.26 -40.91
N ALA A 235 46.85 8.97 -40.88
CA ALA A 235 47.01 7.89 -41.85
C ALA A 235 47.19 6.52 -41.14
N ALA A 236 46.94 5.43 -41.89
CA ALA A 236 47.57 4.08 -41.95
C ALA A 236 47.93 3.31 -40.65
N GLY A 237 47.70 1.99 -40.50
CA GLY A 237 47.23 0.91 -41.38
C GLY A 237 47.31 -0.43 -40.60
N GLY A 238 46.69 -1.51 -41.09
CA GLY A 238 46.91 -2.86 -40.55
C GLY A 238 45.72 -3.83 -40.62
N GLU A 239 45.62 -4.51 -41.76
CA GLU A 239 45.17 -5.90 -42.00
C GLU A 239 43.85 -6.46 -41.44
N ALA A 240 43.06 -7.01 -42.37
CA ALA A 240 41.86 -7.79 -42.15
C ALA A 240 42.19 -9.24 -41.78
N ALA A 241 41.47 -9.78 -40.79
CA ALA A 241 41.27 -11.22 -40.64
C ALA A 241 39.82 -11.49 -40.20
N THR A 242 39.11 -12.22 -41.05
CA THR A 242 37.76 -12.76 -40.89
C THR A 242 37.73 -13.84 -39.82
N GLY A 243 36.76 -13.82 -38.90
CA GLY A 243 36.51 -14.92 -37.97
C GLY A 243 35.33 -14.64 -37.04
N ALA A 244 34.35 -15.54 -37.05
CA ALA A 244 33.09 -15.44 -36.32
C ALA A 244 33.25 -15.51 -34.79
N GLY A 245 32.31 -14.89 -34.07
CA GLY A 245 32.15 -15.00 -32.62
C GLY A 245 32.02 -13.65 -31.94
N ARG A 246 30.80 -13.09 -31.85
CA ARG A 246 30.55 -11.91 -30.99
C ARG A 246 30.15 -12.38 -29.59
N GLY A 247 31.16 -12.48 -28.74
CA GLY A 247 31.03 -12.55 -27.28
C GLY A 247 30.68 -11.19 -26.67
N THR A 248 29.81 -11.26 -25.67
CA THR A 248 29.82 -10.55 -24.38
C THR A 248 30.76 -9.32 -24.26
N GLY A 249 30.16 -8.13 -24.27
CA GLY A 249 30.81 -6.89 -23.83
C GLY A 249 30.90 -6.81 -22.30
N THR A 250 32.07 -6.39 -21.82
CA THR A 250 32.67 -6.70 -20.52
C THR A 250 32.33 -5.75 -19.37
N GLY A 251 32.13 -6.36 -18.19
CA GLY A 251 32.21 -5.76 -16.86
C GLY A 251 32.08 -6.84 -15.77
N GLY A 252 33.11 -7.69 -15.60
CA GLY A 252 33.16 -8.79 -14.62
C GLY A 252 32.44 -10.08 -15.07
N GLY A 253 33.19 -11.10 -15.51
CA GLY A 253 32.69 -12.24 -16.29
C GLY A 253 31.98 -13.37 -15.53
N GLY A 254 30.79 -13.12 -14.98
CA GLY A 254 29.89 -14.14 -14.42
C GLY A 254 28.40 -13.74 -14.51
N ASP A 255 27.49 -14.70 -14.32
CA ASP A 255 26.04 -14.43 -14.17
C ASP A 255 25.81 -13.48 -12.97
N PRO A 256 25.28 -12.25 -13.16
CA PRO A 256 25.05 -11.29 -12.08
C PRO A 256 24.24 -11.85 -10.91
N ILE A 257 23.34 -12.81 -11.17
CA ILE A 257 22.51 -13.45 -10.14
C ILE A 257 23.37 -14.37 -9.27
N ALA A 258 24.22 -15.19 -9.89
CA ALA A 258 25.13 -16.08 -9.17
C ALA A 258 26.15 -15.27 -8.34
N VAL A 259 26.66 -14.17 -8.88
CA VAL A 259 27.56 -13.25 -8.16
C VAL A 259 26.85 -12.62 -6.96
N ALA A 260 25.61 -12.17 -7.12
CA ALA A 260 24.82 -11.63 -6.02
C ALA A 260 24.51 -12.68 -4.94
N ALA A 261 24.17 -13.91 -5.33
CA ALA A 261 23.95 -15.02 -4.40
C ALA A 261 25.22 -15.32 -3.59
N GLN A 262 26.39 -15.34 -4.24
CA GLN A 262 27.66 -15.54 -3.54
C GLN A 262 27.97 -14.38 -2.59
N ALA A 263 27.79 -13.12 -3.01
CA ALA A 263 28.01 -11.97 -2.14
C ALA A 263 27.13 -12.01 -0.88
N LEU A 264 25.87 -12.44 -0.99
CA LEU A 264 25.00 -12.66 0.18
C LEU A 264 25.54 -13.76 1.10
N ARG A 265 26.03 -14.89 0.56
CA ARG A 265 26.69 -15.94 1.35
C ARG A 265 27.94 -15.46 2.06
N ASP A 266 28.65 -14.53 1.45
CA ASP A 266 29.86 -13.92 2.02
C ASP A 266 29.54 -12.83 3.07
N GLY A 267 28.26 -12.64 3.42
CA GLY A 267 27.80 -11.70 4.46
C GLY A 267 27.60 -10.27 3.98
N ALA A 268 27.57 -10.02 2.66
CA ALA A 268 27.38 -8.68 2.11
C ALA A 268 25.91 -8.21 2.21
N VAL A 269 25.74 -6.89 2.37
CA VAL A 269 24.46 -6.20 2.23
C VAL A 269 24.29 -5.75 0.78
N LEU A 270 23.24 -6.21 0.09
CA LEU A 270 22.98 -5.86 -1.30
C LEU A 270 21.82 -4.89 -1.47
N ALA A 271 21.95 -3.91 -2.35
CA ALA A 271 20.84 -3.14 -2.88
C ALA A 271 20.31 -3.80 -4.17
N ILE A 272 19.08 -4.31 -4.15
CA ILE A 272 18.44 -5.03 -5.25
C ILE A 272 17.34 -4.16 -5.86
N LYS A 273 17.46 -3.83 -7.15
CA LYS A 273 16.40 -3.13 -7.89
C LYS A 273 15.22 -4.07 -8.11
N GLY A 274 14.10 -3.77 -7.45
CA GLY A 274 12.87 -4.54 -7.51
C GLY A 274 11.86 -3.99 -8.51
N LEU A 275 10.58 -4.30 -8.27
CA LEU A 275 9.49 -3.90 -9.17
C LEU A 275 8.98 -2.46 -8.91
N GLY A 276 8.91 -2.05 -7.64
CA GLY A 276 8.42 -0.73 -7.20
C GLY A 276 9.48 0.15 -6.51
N GLY A 277 10.73 -0.30 -6.46
CA GLY A 277 11.85 0.41 -5.88
C GLY A 277 13.01 -0.52 -5.56
N TYR A 278 14.06 0.05 -4.98
CA TYR A 278 15.23 -0.69 -4.49
C TYR A 278 14.93 -1.29 -3.11
N HIS A 279 15.45 -2.48 -2.87
CA HIS A 279 15.43 -3.15 -1.56
C HIS A 279 16.84 -3.37 -1.06
N LEU A 280 17.04 -3.37 0.25
CA LEU A 280 18.26 -3.81 0.91
C LEU A 280 18.09 -5.25 1.38
N ALA A 281 19.06 -6.10 1.08
CA ALA A 281 19.04 -7.52 1.37
C ALA A 281 20.30 -7.99 2.08
N ALA A 282 20.13 -8.95 2.98
CA ALA A 282 21.20 -9.66 3.70
C ALA A 282 20.68 -11.07 4.02
N LEU A 283 21.56 -12.05 4.24
CA LEU A 283 21.12 -13.38 4.69
C LEU A 283 20.38 -13.27 6.04
N ALA A 284 19.17 -13.83 6.11
CA ALA A 284 18.33 -13.68 7.30
C ALA A 284 18.86 -14.44 8.52
N ALA A 285 19.72 -15.44 8.31
CA ALA A 285 20.38 -16.21 9.36
C ALA A 285 21.67 -15.55 9.88
N ASP A 286 22.24 -14.58 9.14
CA ASP A 286 23.52 -13.96 9.48
C ASP A 286 23.32 -12.72 10.36
N GLU A 287 23.57 -12.88 11.67
CA GLU A 287 23.46 -11.79 12.64
C GLU A 287 24.43 -10.64 12.35
N THR A 288 25.63 -10.91 11.86
CA THR A 288 26.61 -9.84 11.57
C THR A 288 26.15 -9.00 10.39
N ALA A 289 25.71 -9.64 9.30
CA ALA A 289 25.19 -8.92 8.13
C ALA A 289 23.92 -8.12 8.46
N VAL A 290 22.97 -8.72 9.20
CA VAL A 290 21.71 -8.04 9.56
C VAL A 290 21.96 -6.89 10.55
N ALA A 291 22.84 -7.07 11.54
CA ALA A 291 23.22 -6.00 12.46
C ALA A 291 23.94 -4.84 11.73
N ALA A 292 24.83 -5.15 10.77
CA ALA A 292 25.47 -4.14 9.94
C ALA A 292 24.45 -3.36 9.10
N LEU A 293 23.49 -4.05 8.47
CA LEU A 293 22.39 -3.42 7.75
C LEU A 293 21.58 -2.47 8.66
N ARG A 294 21.23 -2.89 9.89
CA ARG A 294 20.53 -2.01 10.86
C ARG A 294 21.32 -0.77 11.18
N ALA A 295 22.60 -0.93 11.53
CA ALA A 295 23.47 0.15 11.95
C ALA A 295 23.61 1.20 10.84
N ARG A 296 23.86 0.75 9.60
CA ARG A 296 24.03 1.63 8.42
C ARG A 296 22.72 2.31 8.00
N LYS A 297 21.57 1.64 8.15
CA LYS A 297 20.24 2.19 7.83
C LYS A 297 19.71 3.14 8.92
N HIS A 298 20.39 3.24 10.06
CA HIS A 298 19.90 3.95 11.26
C HIS A 298 18.52 3.46 11.71
N ARG A 299 18.30 2.14 11.63
CA ARG A 299 17.01 1.48 11.95
C ARG A 299 17.17 0.49 13.09
N GLU A 300 17.25 1.02 14.30
CA GLU A 300 17.62 0.28 15.50
C GLU A 300 16.65 -0.89 15.79
N ASP A 301 15.34 -0.64 15.92
CA ASP A 301 14.41 -1.67 16.45
C ASP A 301 13.29 -2.11 15.49
N LYS A 302 12.98 -1.34 14.43
CA LYS A 302 11.83 -1.64 13.55
C LYS A 302 12.08 -2.96 12.78
N PRO A 303 11.18 -3.96 12.83
CA PRO A 303 11.40 -5.26 12.18
C PRO A 303 11.68 -5.15 10.68
N PHE A 304 12.49 -6.10 10.19
CA PHE A 304 12.70 -6.32 8.76
C PHE A 304 11.79 -7.43 8.25
N ALA A 305 11.38 -7.32 6.99
CA ALA A 305 10.69 -8.41 6.31
C ALA A 305 11.71 -9.43 5.79
N VAL A 306 11.29 -10.68 5.68
CA VAL A 306 12.08 -11.82 5.25
C VAL A 306 11.42 -12.45 4.04
N LEU A 307 12.17 -12.51 2.95
CA LEU A 307 11.81 -13.22 1.74
C LEU A 307 12.24 -14.69 1.85
N ALA A 308 11.27 -15.58 1.98
CA ALA A 308 11.51 -17.02 1.99
C ALA A 308 11.56 -17.58 0.56
N PRO A 309 12.39 -18.61 0.27
CA PRO A 309 12.44 -19.26 -1.04
C PRO A 309 11.09 -19.84 -1.49
N ASP A 310 10.35 -20.42 -0.56
CA ASP A 310 9.06 -21.04 -0.79
C ASP A 310 8.25 -21.11 0.51
N LEU A 311 7.03 -21.65 0.40
CA LEU A 311 6.12 -21.82 1.52
C LEU A 311 6.65 -22.82 2.57
N ALA A 312 7.42 -23.83 2.17
CA ALA A 312 7.98 -24.80 3.11
C ALA A 312 9.04 -24.13 4.01
N ALA A 313 9.89 -23.29 3.44
CA ALA A 313 10.83 -22.45 4.18
C ALA A 313 10.10 -21.47 5.11
N ALA A 314 9.01 -20.83 4.65
CA ALA A 314 8.20 -19.96 5.52
C ALA A 314 7.59 -20.72 6.71
N ARG A 315 7.07 -21.94 6.49
CA ARG A 315 6.51 -22.82 7.54
C ARG A 315 7.56 -23.34 8.52
N ALA A 316 8.81 -23.45 8.09
CA ALA A 316 9.93 -23.81 8.97
C ALA A 316 10.26 -22.68 9.95
N LEU A 317 10.06 -21.42 9.56
CA LEU A 317 10.37 -20.25 10.39
C LEU A 317 9.16 -19.76 11.22
N CYS A 318 7.94 -19.95 10.73
CA CYS A 318 6.72 -19.36 11.29
C CYS A 318 5.57 -20.37 11.38
N GLU A 319 4.61 -20.05 12.24
CA GLU A 319 3.28 -20.65 12.16
C GLU A 319 2.51 -20.02 11.00
N VAL A 320 1.91 -20.86 10.15
CA VAL A 320 1.21 -20.43 8.94
C VAL A 320 -0.12 -21.15 8.84
N GLY A 321 -1.19 -20.42 9.08
CA GLY A 321 -2.58 -20.83 8.92
C GLY A 321 -3.06 -20.74 7.47
N PRO A 322 -4.29 -21.21 7.18
CA PRO A 322 -4.79 -21.32 5.81
C PRO A 322 -4.94 -19.98 5.08
N VAL A 323 -5.44 -18.95 5.77
CA VAL A 323 -5.62 -17.61 5.18
C VAL A 323 -4.28 -16.93 4.95
N GLU A 324 -3.35 -17.10 5.89
CA GLU A 324 -1.98 -16.59 5.79
C GLU A 324 -1.23 -17.21 4.61
N GLU A 325 -1.35 -18.52 4.41
CA GLU A 325 -0.81 -19.21 3.24
C GLU A 325 -1.41 -18.67 1.93
N ALA A 326 -2.75 -18.52 1.88
CA ALA A 326 -3.42 -18.01 0.70
C ALA A 326 -2.94 -16.59 0.35
N GLU A 327 -2.72 -15.74 1.35
CA GLU A 327 -2.19 -14.39 1.15
C GLU A 327 -0.73 -14.40 0.68
N LEU A 328 0.14 -15.21 1.31
CA LEU A 328 1.55 -15.37 0.91
C LEU A 328 1.66 -15.86 -0.54
N ALA A 329 0.84 -16.83 -0.94
CA ALA A 329 0.81 -17.40 -2.28
C ALA A 329 -0.02 -16.56 -3.29
N SER A 330 -0.66 -15.49 -2.83
CA SER A 330 -1.49 -14.64 -3.68
C SER A 330 -0.64 -13.94 -4.75
N ARG A 331 -1.28 -13.58 -5.87
CA ARG A 331 -0.63 -12.76 -6.92
C ARG A 331 -0.25 -11.36 -6.43
N ARG A 332 -0.81 -10.90 -5.31
CA ARG A 332 -0.43 -9.63 -4.68
C ARG A 332 0.90 -9.77 -3.93
N ALA A 333 1.25 -10.98 -3.48
CA ALA A 333 2.46 -11.33 -2.75
C ALA A 333 2.85 -10.29 -1.68
N PRO A 334 1.96 -9.98 -0.72
CA PRO A 334 2.23 -9.03 0.35
C PRO A 334 3.20 -9.61 1.39
N ILE A 335 3.70 -8.75 2.27
CA ILE A 335 4.33 -9.16 3.52
C ILE A 335 3.20 -9.55 4.49
N VAL A 336 3.25 -10.77 5.01
CA VAL A 336 2.32 -11.30 6.01
C VAL A 336 3.05 -11.38 7.35
N LEU A 337 2.51 -10.75 8.40
CA LEU A 337 3.10 -10.83 9.74
C LEU A 337 2.66 -12.13 10.42
N LEU A 338 3.61 -13.04 10.68
CA LEU A 338 3.37 -14.39 11.17
C LEU A 338 4.07 -14.63 12.50
N LEU A 339 3.49 -15.49 13.34
CA LEU A 339 4.11 -15.87 14.61
C LEU A 339 5.38 -16.69 14.35
N ARG A 340 6.51 -16.24 14.89
CA ARG A 340 7.82 -16.90 14.77
C ARG A 340 7.83 -18.21 15.58
N ARG A 341 8.44 -19.26 15.02
CA ARG A 341 8.77 -20.48 15.78
C ARG A 341 10.03 -20.29 16.64
N PRO A 342 10.08 -20.84 17.87
CA PRO A 342 11.23 -20.65 18.79
C PRO A 342 12.58 -21.08 18.22
N VAL A 343 12.62 -22.15 17.42
CA VAL A 343 13.83 -22.72 16.80
C VAL A 343 14.18 -22.09 15.45
N ALA A 344 13.53 -20.99 15.06
CA ALA A 344 13.76 -20.37 13.75
C ALA A 344 15.21 -19.85 13.63
N GLY A 345 15.93 -20.36 12.61
CA GLY A 345 17.30 -19.97 12.24
C GLY A 345 17.40 -18.58 11.61
N VAL A 346 16.71 -17.61 12.21
CA VAL A 346 16.70 -16.20 11.82
C VAL A 346 17.46 -15.42 12.88
N ALA A 347 18.38 -14.56 12.42
CA ALA A 347 19.15 -13.65 13.24
C ALA A 347 18.23 -12.83 14.18
N PRO A 348 18.53 -12.73 15.48
CA PRO A 348 17.78 -11.89 16.42
C PRO A 348 17.58 -10.45 15.93
N SER A 349 18.58 -9.90 15.22
CA SER A 349 18.49 -8.59 14.60
C SER A 349 17.49 -8.51 13.45
N VAL A 350 16.81 -9.56 12.99
CA VAL A 350 15.75 -9.37 11.99
C VAL A 350 14.51 -8.71 12.60
N ALA A 351 14.15 -9.09 13.82
CA ALA A 351 13.00 -8.54 14.54
C ALA A 351 13.27 -8.52 16.06
N PRO A 352 14.08 -7.55 16.55
CA PRO A 352 14.50 -7.50 17.95
C PRO A 352 13.30 -7.47 18.90
N GLY A 353 13.27 -8.41 19.85
CA GLY A 353 12.20 -8.51 20.85
C GLY A 353 10.82 -8.86 20.29
N ASN A 354 10.68 -9.10 18.98
CA ASN A 354 9.39 -9.28 18.33
C ASN A 354 9.05 -10.76 18.12
N ALA A 355 7.88 -11.18 18.59
CA ALA A 355 7.37 -12.53 18.38
C ALA A 355 6.93 -12.81 16.94
N HIS A 356 6.73 -11.76 16.11
CA HIS A 356 6.29 -11.90 14.73
C HIS A 356 7.41 -11.59 13.73
N LEU A 357 7.41 -12.32 12.62
CA LEU A 357 8.23 -12.03 11.44
C LEU A 357 7.33 -11.59 10.29
N GLY A 358 7.75 -10.56 9.56
CA GLY A 358 7.12 -10.22 8.29
C GLY A 358 7.65 -11.12 7.20
N MET A 359 6.84 -12.06 6.72
CA MET A 359 7.23 -13.02 5.70
C MET A 359 6.66 -12.63 4.33
N LEU A 360 7.45 -12.78 3.27
CA LEU A 360 6.98 -12.69 1.89
C LEU A 360 7.55 -13.85 1.07
N LEU A 361 6.89 -14.16 -0.05
CA LEU A 361 7.36 -15.13 -1.05
C LEU A 361 7.91 -14.42 -2.30
N PRO A 362 8.70 -15.11 -3.14
CA PRO A 362 9.28 -14.51 -4.33
C PRO A 362 8.16 -14.09 -5.29
N TYR A 363 8.19 -12.82 -5.70
CA TYR A 363 7.15 -12.21 -6.53
C TYR A 363 7.66 -11.67 -7.87
N THR A 364 8.97 -11.70 -8.11
CA THR A 364 9.55 -11.37 -9.42
C THR A 364 10.42 -12.53 -9.90
N PRO A 365 10.65 -12.70 -11.21
CA PRO A 365 11.56 -13.73 -11.69
C PRO A 365 12.98 -13.57 -11.12
N LEU A 366 13.45 -12.34 -10.92
CA LEU A 366 14.71 -12.06 -10.24
C LEU A 366 14.77 -12.67 -8.84
N HIS A 367 13.70 -12.52 -8.05
CA HIS A 367 13.63 -13.11 -6.71
C HIS A 367 13.66 -14.64 -6.77
N HIS A 368 12.93 -15.25 -7.70
CA HIS A 368 12.95 -16.70 -7.88
C HIS A 368 14.34 -17.21 -8.24
N LEU A 369 15.01 -16.58 -9.20
CA LEU A 369 16.36 -16.99 -9.62
C LEU A 369 17.39 -16.82 -8.50
N LEU A 370 17.36 -15.67 -7.81
CA LEU A 370 18.28 -15.40 -6.70
C LEU A 370 18.13 -16.44 -5.58
N LEU A 371 16.89 -16.82 -5.24
CA LEU A 371 16.63 -17.79 -4.18
C LEU A 371 16.72 -19.24 -4.64
N ASP A 372 16.58 -19.52 -5.94
CA ASP A 372 16.90 -20.83 -6.50
C ASP A 372 18.41 -21.11 -6.43
N ASP A 373 19.25 -20.08 -6.62
CA ASP A 373 20.69 -20.19 -6.45
C ASP A 373 21.10 -20.17 -4.96
N LEU A 374 20.51 -19.28 -4.15
CA LEU A 374 20.87 -19.09 -2.74
C LEU A 374 20.36 -20.22 -1.83
N ARG A 375 19.10 -20.65 -2.00
CA ARG A 375 18.37 -21.63 -1.16
C ARG A 375 18.20 -21.23 0.32
N GLU A 376 18.39 -19.97 0.66
CA GLU A 376 18.25 -19.45 2.02
C GLU A 376 17.33 -18.23 2.08
N PRO A 377 16.59 -18.02 3.18
CA PRO A 377 15.82 -16.79 3.39
C PRO A 377 16.72 -15.56 3.51
N ILE A 378 16.26 -14.44 2.95
CA ILE A 378 16.97 -13.16 3.03
C ILE A 378 16.09 -12.11 3.69
N VAL A 379 16.69 -11.20 4.45
CA VAL A 379 16.05 -9.92 4.75
C VAL A 379 15.79 -9.21 3.42
N LEU A 380 14.61 -8.61 3.28
CA LEU A 380 14.27 -7.73 2.18
C LEU A 380 13.52 -6.51 2.74
N THR A 381 14.23 -5.39 2.89
CA THR A 381 13.64 -4.14 3.40
C THR A 381 13.71 -3.02 2.35
N SER A 382 12.89 -1.99 2.45
CA SER A 382 12.94 -0.87 1.50
C SER A 382 14.32 -0.21 1.46
N GLY A 383 14.78 0.15 0.27
CA GLY A 383 16.02 0.87 0.02
C GLY A 383 15.83 2.36 0.28
N ASN A 384 15.92 2.74 1.54
CA ASN A 384 15.84 4.12 2.03
C ASN A 384 16.61 4.27 3.33
N VAL A 385 16.96 5.51 3.67
CA VAL A 385 17.33 5.92 5.02
C VAL A 385 16.04 6.17 5.81
N SER A 386 15.97 5.72 7.06
CA SER A 386 14.83 5.81 7.99
C SER A 386 13.58 6.60 7.54
N ASP A 387 12.47 5.90 7.27
CA ASP A 387 11.12 6.43 6.99
C ASP A 387 10.96 7.39 5.79
N GLU A 388 12.01 7.61 4.99
CA GLU A 388 11.91 8.25 3.67
C GLU A 388 11.22 7.34 2.62
N PRO A 389 10.72 7.89 1.50
CA PRO A 389 10.17 7.09 0.42
C PRO A 389 11.25 6.17 -0.18
N ILE A 390 10.84 4.98 -0.61
CA ILE A 390 11.72 4.02 -1.28
C ILE A 390 12.40 4.66 -2.50
N ALA A 391 13.72 4.49 -2.61
CA ALA A 391 14.46 4.90 -3.80
C ALA A 391 14.01 4.04 -5.00
N HIS A 392 13.81 4.68 -6.15
CA HIS A 392 13.37 3.98 -7.37
C HIS A 392 14.06 4.48 -8.64
N LEU A 393 14.62 5.69 -8.59
CA LEU A 393 15.51 6.22 -9.63
C LEU A 393 16.94 5.74 -9.34
N ASP A 394 17.68 5.38 -10.38
CA ASP A 394 18.97 4.71 -10.25
C ASP A 394 20.02 5.63 -9.60
N ASP A 395 20.10 6.89 -10.04
CA ASP A 395 21.03 7.88 -9.48
C ASP A 395 20.74 8.18 -8.00
N ASP A 396 19.47 8.32 -7.65
CA ASP A 396 19.01 8.53 -6.27
C ASP A 396 19.35 7.33 -5.38
N ALA A 397 19.12 6.11 -5.88
CA ALA A 397 19.45 4.88 -5.16
C ALA A 397 20.96 4.73 -4.95
N CYS A 398 21.78 5.04 -5.95
CA CYS A 398 23.23 5.01 -5.81
C CYS A 398 23.72 6.04 -4.78
N ALA A 399 23.22 7.27 -4.85
CA ALA A 399 23.58 8.32 -3.92
C ALA A 399 23.20 7.98 -2.47
N ARG A 400 21.95 7.53 -2.24
CA ARG A 400 21.40 7.30 -0.89
C ARG A 400 21.84 5.98 -0.28
N LEU A 401 22.05 4.93 -1.08
CA LEU A 401 22.28 3.57 -0.57
C LEU A 401 23.75 3.14 -0.59
N SER A 402 24.66 3.92 -1.20
CA SER A 402 26.09 3.59 -1.26
C SER A 402 26.77 3.52 0.11
N GLY A 403 26.27 4.24 1.11
CA GLY A 403 26.73 4.14 2.51
C GLY A 403 26.14 2.95 3.27
N ILE A 404 25.20 2.21 2.68
CA ILE A 404 24.47 1.11 3.34
C ILE A 404 24.80 -0.23 2.69
N ALA A 405 24.65 -0.32 1.38
CA ALA A 405 24.88 -1.52 0.60
C ALA A 405 26.37 -1.66 0.22
N ASP A 406 26.88 -2.88 0.30
CA ASP A 406 28.22 -3.24 -0.15
C ASP A 406 28.27 -3.46 -1.67
N ALA A 407 27.14 -3.77 -2.30
CA ALA A 407 27.00 -3.86 -3.75
C ALA A 407 25.54 -3.70 -4.22
N PHE A 408 25.35 -3.50 -5.51
CA PHE A 408 24.07 -3.27 -6.16
C PHE A 408 23.79 -4.34 -7.23
N LEU A 409 22.62 -4.95 -7.18
CA LEU A 409 22.06 -5.77 -8.26
C LEU A 409 20.95 -4.98 -8.95
N THR A 410 21.23 -4.46 -10.14
CA THR A 410 20.37 -3.49 -10.84
C THR A 410 19.98 -3.97 -12.23
N HIS A 411 19.11 -3.19 -12.90
CA HIS A 411 18.75 -3.39 -14.29
C HIS A 411 18.37 -2.08 -14.99
N ASP A 412 18.42 -2.09 -16.32
CA ASP A 412 18.16 -0.93 -17.17
C ASP A 412 16.66 -0.64 -17.44
N ARG A 413 15.72 -1.48 -16.98
CA ARG A 413 14.28 -1.10 -17.00
C ARG A 413 13.98 -0.02 -15.96
N PRO A 414 13.51 1.18 -16.35
CA PRO A 414 13.11 2.20 -15.38
C PRO A 414 11.88 1.78 -14.58
N ILE A 415 11.82 2.25 -13.32
CA ILE A 415 10.62 2.20 -12.48
C ILE A 415 9.97 3.58 -12.58
N ARG A 416 8.74 3.66 -13.07
CA ARG A 416 8.04 4.95 -13.23
C ARG A 416 7.39 5.39 -11.93
N THR A 417 6.77 4.46 -11.23
CA THR A 417 6.02 4.75 -10.01
C THR A 417 6.55 3.87 -8.89
N ARG A 418 6.90 4.52 -7.78
CA ARG A 418 7.33 3.80 -6.58
C ARG A 418 6.15 3.05 -5.96
N ALA A 419 6.42 1.90 -5.36
CA ALA A 419 5.42 1.16 -4.60
C ALA A 419 6.11 0.28 -3.55
N ASP A 420 5.99 0.67 -2.28
CA ASP A 420 6.40 -0.16 -1.15
C ASP A 420 5.60 -1.48 -1.14
N ASP A 421 6.21 -2.53 -0.59
CA ASP A 421 5.51 -3.78 -0.31
C ASP A 421 4.34 -3.55 0.66
N SER A 422 3.17 -4.09 0.31
CA SER A 422 2.00 -4.12 1.20
C SER A 422 2.28 -5.02 2.40
N VAL A 423 1.72 -4.68 3.55
CA VAL A 423 1.87 -5.44 4.80
C VAL A 423 0.49 -5.76 5.34
N LEU A 424 0.25 -7.02 5.70
CA LEU A 424 -1.01 -7.46 6.27
C LEU A 424 -0.82 -8.39 7.47
N ARG A 425 -1.89 -8.49 8.25
CA ARG A 425 -2.11 -9.49 9.28
C ARG A 425 -3.36 -10.30 8.95
N VAL A 426 -3.52 -11.44 9.59
CA VAL A 426 -4.79 -12.17 9.60
C VAL A 426 -5.37 -12.10 11.00
N VAL A 427 -6.64 -11.69 11.09
CA VAL A 427 -7.36 -11.55 12.35
C VAL A 427 -8.73 -12.18 12.17
N ARG A 428 -9.13 -13.07 13.08
CA ARG A 428 -10.43 -13.77 13.02
C ARG A 428 -10.72 -14.40 11.65
N GLY A 429 -9.69 -14.97 11.02
CA GLY A 429 -9.79 -15.60 9.71
C GLY A 429 -9.98 -14.64 8.52
N ARG A 430 -9.76 -13.33 8.71
CA ARG A 430 -9.88 -12.31 7.67
C ARG A 430 -8.59 -11.50 7.54
N THR A 431 -8.34 -10.96 6.35
CA THR A 431 -7.21 -10.07 6.10
C THR A 431 -7.38 -8.75 6.83
N TYR A 432 -6.30 -8.26 7.44
CA TYR A 432 -6.25 -7.01 8.18
C TYR A 432 -5.05 -6.18 7.71
N PRO A 433 -5.25 -5.21 6.80
CA PRO A 433 -4.15 -4.43 6.23
C PRO A 433 -3.45 -3.56 7.28
N ILE A 434 -2.12 -3.61 7.29
CA ILE A 434 -1.25 -2.70 8.05
C ILE A 434 -0.74 -1.58 7.14
N ARG A 435 -0.45 -1.94 5.87
CA ARG A 435 -0.04 -1.04 4.80
C ARG A 435 -0.62 -1.54 3.47
N ARG A 436 -1.35 -0.68 2.78
CA ARG A 436 -1.88 -0.92 1.43
C ARG A 436 -1.02 -0.18 0.40
N SER A 437 -0.37 -0.92 -0.50
CA SER A 437 0.55 -0.36 -1.50
C SER A 437 0.69 -1.30 -2.72
N ARG A 438 1.87 -1.89 -2.99
CA ARG A 438 2.10 -2.81 -4.12
C ARG A 438 1.11 -3.96 -4.13
N GLY A 439 0.63 -4.31 -5.31
CA GLY A 439 -0.34 -5.39 -5.51
C GLY A 439 -1.77 -4.99 -5.17
N TYR A 440 -2.01 -3.78 -4.65
CA TYR A 440 -3.34 -3.24 -4.36
C TYR A 440 -3.59 -1.93 -5.11
N THR A 441 -2.67 -0.97 -5.05
CA THR A 441 -2.80 0.28 -5.82
C THR A 441 -2.60 -0.01 -7.32
N PRO A 442 -3.41 0.58 -8.23
CA PRO A 442 -4.44 1.60 -8.03
C PRO A 442 -5.87 1.04 -8.04
N GLU A 443 -6.11 -0.19 -7.57
CA GLU A 443 -7.46 -0.77 -7.49
C GLU A 443 -8.36 0.05 -6.54
N PRO A 444 -9.55 0.50 -6.99
CA PRO A 444 -10.43 1.32 -6.18
C PRO A 444 -11.13 0.56 -5.06
N VAL A 445 -11.45 1.30 -4.00
CA VAL A 445 -12.47 0.95 -3.01
C VAL A 445 -13.78 1.57 -3.47
N ALA A 446 -14.82 0.76 -3.62
CA ALA A 446 -16.15 1.25 -3.94
C ALA A 446 -16.75 1.92 -2.70
N LEU A 447 -17.25 3.14 -2.83
CA LEU A 447 -17.97 3.84 -1.79
C LEU A 447 -19.48 3.57 -1.89
N PRO A 448 -20.22 3.58 -0.77
CA PRO A 448 -21.68 3.45 -0.79
C PRO A 448 -22.38 4.68 -1.36
N ILE A 449 -21.69 5.82 -1.47
CA ILE A 449 -22.21 7.09 -1.96
C ILE A 449 -21.28 7.64 -3.04
N ALA A 450 -21.83 8.00 -4.19
CA ALA A 450 -21.09 8.66 -5.25
C ALA A 450 -20.94 10.15 -4.95
N ALA A 451 -19.75 10.70 -5.16
CA ALA A 451 -19.55 12.15 -5.13
C ALA A 451 -19.99 12.80 -6.45
N PRO A 452 -20.71 13.93 -6.41
CA PRO A 452 -21.14 14.65 -7.61
C PRO A 452 -19.98 15.36 -8.33
N ARG A 453 -18.88 15.61 -7.61
CA ARG A 453 -17.65 16.24 -8.10
C ARG A 453 -16.45 15.39 -7.69
N PRO A 454 -15.37 15.34 -8.48
CA PRO A 454 -14.19 14.58 -8.09
C PRO A 454 -13.52 15.17 -6.83
N VAL A 455 -13.10 14.30 -5.92
CA VAL A 455 -12.56 14.68 -4.61
C VAL A 455 -11.13 14.18 -4.46
N LEU A 456 -10.27 14.96 -3.80
CA LEU A 456 -8.99 14.50 -3.24
C LEU A 456 -9.11 14.46 -1.71
N GLY A 457 -8.96 13.28 -1.12
CA GLY A 457 -8.65 13.14 0.31
C GLY A 457 -7.15 13.21 0.51
N CYS A 458 -6.67 14.23 1.22
CA CYS A 458 -5.24 14.50 1.38
C CYS A 458 -4.54 13.56 2.39
N GLY A 459 -5.30 12.82 3.19
CA GLY A 459 -4.80 11.92 4.23
C GLY A 459 -4.32 12.66 5.50
N ALA A 460 -3.68 11.89 6.37
CA ALA A 460 -3.02 12.36 7.59
C ALA A 460 -1.55 12.73 7.34
N GLU A 461 -0.78 13.04 8.39
CA GLU A 461 0.66 13.31 8.29
C GLU A 461 1.50 12.03 8.34
N LEU A 462 1.17 11.12 9.26
CA LEU A 462 1.88 9.85 9.42
C LEU A 462 1.30 8.79 8.47
N LYS A 463 2.15 7.87 8.03
CA LYS A 463 1.83 6.76 7.14
C LYS A 463 0.94 7.15 5.94
N ASN A 464 1.12 8.35 5.42
CA ASN A 464 0.19 9.01 4.53
C ASN A 464 -0.13 8.16 3.30
N THR A 465 -1.41 8.19 2.97
CA THR A 465 -1.94 7.92 1.64
C THR A 465 -2.85 9.09 1.27
N PHE A 466 -2.95 9.41 -0.01
CA PHE A 466 -4.03 10.26 -0.52
C PHE A 466 -5.05 9.40 -1.26
N CYS A 467 -6.26 9.91 -1.45
CA CYS A 467 -7.33 9.19 -2.14
C CYS A 467 -7.98 10.09 -3.18
N LEU A 468 -8.05 9.63 -4.43
CA LEU A 468 -8.79 10.30 -5.49
C LEU A 468 -10.16 9.64 -5.63
N LEU A 469 -11.24 10.41 -5.65
CA LEU A 469 -12.61 9.90 -5.80
C LEU A 469 -13.20 10.37 -7.13
N ARG A 470 -13.74 9.42 -7.90
CA ARG A 470 -14.51 9.66 -9.12
C ARG A 470 -15.82 8.90 -9.06
N GLY A 471 -16.95 9.61 -8.98
CA GLY A 471 -18.23 8.97 -8.71
C GLY A 471 -18.19 8.23 -7.38
N ALA A 472 -18.35 6.90 -7.41
CA ALA A 472 -18.23 6.04 -6.23
C ALA A 472 -16.89 5.26 -6.15
N GLU A 473 -15.94 5.51 -7.06
CA GLU A 473 -14.65 4.80 -7.09
C GLU A 473 -13.57 5.60 -6.35
N ALA A 474 -13.15 5.12 -5.17
CA ALA A 474 -12.11 5.73 -4.34
C ALA A 474 -10.75 5.06 -4.57
N PHE A 475 -9.83 5.76 -5.22
CA PHE A 475 -8.49 5.32 -5.56
C PHE A 475 -7.49 5.74 -4.49
N CYS A 476 -7.28 4.89 -3.49
CA CYS A 476 -6.21 5.09 -2.51
C CYS A 476 -4.83 4.93 -3.17
N SER A 477 -3.95 5.90 -2.92
CA SER A 477 -2.57 5.87 -3.37
C SER A 477 -1.81 4.69 -2.75
N HIS A 478 -0.62 4.43 -3.28
CA HIS A 478 0.35 3.62 -2.56
C HIS A 478 0.78 4.38 -1.29
N HIS A 479 1.41 3.66 -0.37
CA HIS A 479 1.96 4.27 0.85
C HIS A 479 3.04 5.29 0.49
N VAL A 480 2.86 6.54 0.93
CA VAL A 480 3.81 7.63 0.67
C VAL A 480 4.89 7.68 1.75
N GLY A 481 4.51 7.38 3.01
CA GLY A 481 5.38 7.51 4.19
C GLY A 481 4.92 8.65 5.10
N ASP A 482 5.79 9.09 6.00
CA ASP A 482 5.49 10.17 6.94
C ASP A 482 5.81 11.52 6.27
N LEU A 483 4.82 12.43 6.18
CA LEU A 483 4.97 13.73 5.52
C LEU A 483 5.71 14.74 6.41
N GLU A 484 6.99 14.49 6.67
CA GLU A 484 7.81 15.30 7.59
C GLU A 484 8.89 16.12 6.89
N ASN A 485 9.17 15.87 5.60
CA ASN A 485 10.28 16.47 4.88
C ASN A 485 9.97 16.79 3.39
N ALA A 486 10.90 17.46 2.71
CA ALA A 486 10.70 17.91 1.34
C ALA A 486 10.61 16.74 0.35
N GLU A 487 11.33 15.65 0.60
CA GLU A 487 11.40 14.46 -0.24
C GLU A 487 10.05 13.72 -0.24
N THR A 488 9.46 13.52 0.94
CA THR A 488 8.13 12.92 1.13
C THR A 488 7.04 13.80 0.55
N LEU A 489 7.12 15.12 0.73
CA LEU A 489 6.18 16.07 0.12
C LEU A 489 6.24 16.07 -1.41
N ARG A 490 7.44 16.01 -2.02
CA ARG A 490 7.57 15.87 -3.48
C ARG A 490 6.99 14.55 -3.98
N ALA A 491 7.28 13.45 -3.29
CA ALA A 491 6.71 12.15 -3.64
C ALA A 491 5.17 12.16 -3.57
N TYR A 492 4.61 12.85 -2.57
CA TYR A 492 3.17 13.05 -2.39
C TYR A 492 2.56 13.86 -3.55
N THR A 493 3.11 15.03 -3.88
CA THR A 493 2.55 15.90 -4.92
C THR A 493 2.71 15.30 -6.32
N ASP A 494 3.87 14.70 -6.62
CA ASP A 494 4.09 13.97 -7.87
C ASP A 494 3.13 12.78 -8.00
N GLY A 495 2.88 12.07 -6.90
CA GLY A 495 1.93 10.98 -6.82
C GLY A 495 0.51 11.43 -7.16
N ILE A 496 0.03 12.52 -6.56
CA ILE A 496 -1.30 13.10 -6.85
C ILE A 496 -1.39 13.48 -8.33
N ALA A 497 -0.39 14.19 -8.84
CA ALA A 497 -0.40 14.63 -10.23
C ALA A 497 -0.36 13.45 -11.21
N HIS A 498 0.43 12.41 -10.91
CA HIS A 498 0.51 11.22 -11.74
C HIS A 498 -0.80 10.42 -11.72
N LEU A 499 -1.34 10.08 -10.56
CA LEU A 499 -2.60 9.34 -10.44
C LEU A 499 -3.79 10.14 -10.98
N GLY A 500 -3.82 11.46 -10.79
CA GLY A 500 -4.84 12.33 -11.37
C GLY A 500 -4.85 12.26 -12.90
N ARG A 501 -3.69 12.36 -13.56
CA ARG A 501 -3.58 12.20 -15.02
C ARG A 501 -3.92 10.80 -15.52
N LEU A 502 -3.58 9.79 -14.72
CA LEU A 502 -3.77 8.37 -15.05
C LEU A 502 -5.25 7.97 -15.00
N LEU A 503 -5.98 8.52 -14.03
CA LEU A 503 -7.38 8.23 -13.73
C LEU A 503 -8.35 9.30 -14.27
N ASP A 504 -7.84 10.35 -14.92
CA ASP A 504 -8.63 11.51 -15.38
C ASP A 504 -9.41 12.19 -14.26
N VAL A 505 -8.77 12.25 -13.09
CA VAL A 505 -9.35 12.88 -11.91
C VAL A 505 -8.66 14.22 -11.71
N GLU A 506 -9.40 15.28 -12.00
CA GLU A 506 -9.08 16.64 -11.60
C GLU A 506 -9.93 16.98 -10.36
N PRO A 507 -9.34 16.95 -9.16
CA PRO A 507 -10.07 17.20 -7.92
C PRO A 507 -10.64 18.62 -7.91
N ALA A 508 -11.95 18.72 -7.76
CA ALA A 508 -12.66 19.99 -7.59
C ALA A 508 -13.01 20.25 -6.11
N VAL A 509 -12.79 19.25 -5.25
CA VAL A 509 -12.98 19.30 -3.81
C VAL A 509 -11.76 18.68 -3.13
N LEU A 510 -11.21 19.34 -2.12
CA LEU A 510 -10.07 18.84 -1.33
C LEU A 510 -10.55 18.62 0.11
N ALA A 511 -10.60 17.35 0.51
CA ALA A 511 -10.89 16.91 1.86
C ALA A 511 -9.58 16.74 2.62
N HIS A 512 -9.46 17.35 3.80
CA HIS A 512 -8.21 17.36 4.56
C HIS A 512 -8.46 17.23 6.06
N ASP A 513 -7.43 16.88 6.83
CA ASP A 513 -7.51 16.81 8.29
C ASP A 513 -7.72 18.21 8.91
N LEU A 514 -8.36 18.29 10.07
CA LEU A 514 -8.52 19.56 10.80
C LEU A 514 -7.18 20.09 11.36
N HIS A 515 -6.16 19.25 11.50
CA HIS A 515 -4.86 19.69 12.00
C HIS A 515 -4.24 20.76 11.07
N PRO A 516 -4.01 21.99 11.57
CA PRO A 516 -3.60 23.11 10.72
C PRO A 516 -2.16 22.98 10.21
N GLU A 517 -1.30 22.29 10.96
CA GLU A 517 0.14 22.24 10.65
C GLU A 517 0.56 21.09 9.75
N TYR A 518 -0.32 20.12 9.47
CA TYR A 518 0.02 19.00 8.59
C TYR A 518 0.37 19.50 7.20
N LEU A 519 1.43 18.92 6.61
CA LEU A 519 1.82 19.25 5.23
C LEU A 519 0.70 18.93 4.23
N SER A 520 -0.07 17.87 4.47
CA SER A 520 -1.25 17.52 3.66
C SER A 520 -2.36 18.59 3.73
N THR A 521 -2.62 19.14 4.92
CA THR A 521 -3.57 20.25 5.13
C THR A 521 -3.09 21.55 4.49
N LYS A 522 -1.80 21.89 4.67
CA LYS A 522 -1.17 23.06 4.05
C LYS A 522 -1.23 22.98 2.52
N TYR A 523 -0.93 21.81 1.95
CA TYR A 523 -1.08 21.55 0.52
C TYR A 523 -2.52 21.81 0.04
N ALA A 524 -3.54 21.29 0.75
CA ALA A 524 -4.93 21.49 0.38
C ALA A 524 -5.32 22.98 0.37
N ARG A 525 -4.95 23.71 1.44
CA ARG A 525 -5.23 25.14 1.58
C ARG A 525 -4.53 25.98 0.52
N GLN A 526 -3.24 25.74 0.27
CA GLN A 526 -2.47 26.43 -0.75
C GLN A 526 -3.06 26.19 -2.15
N ARG A 527 -3.40 24.93 -2.46
CA ARG A 527 -4.01 24.58 -3.75
C ARG A 527 -5.38 25.23 -3.96
N ALA A 528 -6.18 25.38 -2.91
CA ALA A 528 -7.48 26.05 -2.99
C ALA A 528 -7.37 27.58 -3.13
N ALA A 529 -6.34 28.20 -2.52
CA ALA A 529 -6.08 29.63 -2.62
C ALA A 529 -5.51 30.06 -3.99
N GLY A 530 -4.91 29.14 -4.75
CA GLY A 530 -4.26 29.46 -6.03
C GLY A 530 -3.03 30.36 -5.86
N ASP A 531 -2.60 31.02 -6.95
CA ASP A 531 -1.42 31.91 -6.98
C ASP A 531 -1.68 33.32 -6.40
N GLY A 532 -2.83 33.55 -5.75
CA GLY A 532 -3.19 34.85 -5.16
C GLY A 532 -2.65 35.01 -3.74
N GLU A 533 -1.70 35.93 -3.53
CA GLU A 533 -1.11 36.20 -2.21
C GLU A 533 -2.05 36.93 -1.22
N ASP A 534 -3.20 37.44 -1.66
CA ASP A 534 -4.14 38.14 -0.79
C ASP A 534 -5.52 37.48 -0.89
N GLY A 535 -5.85 36.71 0.15
CA GLY A 535 -7.14 36.07 0.28
C GLY A 535 -8.26 37.11 0.30
N GLU A 536 -9.09 37.10 -0.74
CA GLU A 536 -10.54 37.25 -0.59
C GLU A 536 -11.33 36.90 -1.87
N ASP A 537 -10.72 36.75 -3.05
CA ASP A 537 -11.46 36.32 -4.27
C ASP A 537 -10.61 35.57 -5.32
N GLY A 538 -9.63 34.77 -4.90
CA GLY A 538 -8.75 34.02 -5.79
C GLY A 538 -8.81 32.50 -5.57
N GLY A 539 -9.37 31.75 -6.50
CA GLY A 539 -9.30 30.29 -6.51
C GLY A 539 -10.19 29.69 -7.59
N ASP A 540 -9.70 28.67 -8.28
CA ASP A 540 -10.30 27.92 -9.42
C ASP A 540 -11.61 27.16 -9.07
N GLY A 541 -12.50 27.73 -8.25
CA GLY A 541 -13.76 27.09 -7.81
C GLY A 541 -13.59 25.82 -6.96
N THR A 542 -12.39 25.59 -6.41
CA THR A 542 -12.04 24.41 -5.60
C THR A 542 -12.61 24.54 -4.18
N VAL A 543 -13.34 23.52 -3.72
CA VAL A 543 -13.98 23.53 -2.39
C VAL A 543 -13.11 22.81 -1.36
N LEU A 544 -12.88 23.42 -0.20
CA LEU A 544 -12.23 22.76 0.94
C LEU A 544 -13.26 22.13 1.89
N ILE A 545 -13.00 20.90 2.33
CA ILE A 545 -13.78 20.23 3.38
C ILE A 545 -12.82 19.73 4.46
N GLY A 546 -12.89 20.34 5.65
CA GLY A 546 -12.19 19.84 6.82
C GLY A 546 -12.91 18.64 7.42
N VAL A 547 -12.19 17.54 7.65
CA VAL A 547 -12.71 16.31 8.26
C VAL A 547 -11.91 16.01 9.50
N GLN A 548 -12.60 15.77 10.63
CA GLN A 548 -11.92 15.45 11.89
C GLN A 548 -11.24 14.07 11.79
N HIS A 549 -10.05 13.96 12.37
CA HIS A 549 -9.17 12.78 12.25
C HIS A 549 -9.83 11.44 12.61
N HIS A 550 -10.47 11.37 13.79
CA HIS A 550 -11.12 10.16 14.30
C HIS A 550 -12.44 9.87 13.57
N HIS A 551 -13.15 10.92 13.13
CA HIS A 551 -14.27 10.79 12.21
C HIS A 551 -13.82 10.17 10.89
N ALA A 552 -12.68 10.58 10.33
CA ALA A 552 -12.14 9.99 9.11
C ALA A 552 -11.76 8.51 9.30
N HIS A 553 -11.12 8.14 10.41
CA HIS A 553 -10.86 6.74 10.74
C HIS A 553 -12.14 5.88 10.73
N LEU A 554 -13.16 6.33 11.45
CA LEU A 554 -14.43 5.60 11.54
C LEU A 554 -15.15 5.61 10.19
N ALA A 555 -15.22 6.74 9.51
CA ALA A 555 -15.85 6.86 8.19
C ALA A 555 -15.18 5.96 7.14
N ALA A 556 -13.86 5.75 7.21
CA ALA A 556 -13.16 4.79 6.36
C ALA A 556 -13.67 3.36 6.60
N CYS A 557 -13.84 2.96 7.87
CA CYS A 557 -14.41 1.66 8.22
C CYS A 557 -15.86 1.51 7.72
N LEU A 558 -16.71 2.51 7.99
CA LEU A 558 -18.09 2.51 7.52
C LEU A 558 -18.16 2.39 5.98
N ALA A 559 -17.35 3.18 5.27
CA ALA A 559 -17.32 3.22 3.82
C ALA A 559 -16.94 1.87 3.19
N GLU A 560 -15.91 1.19 3.70
CA GLU A 560 -15.51 -0.11 3.12
C GLU A 560 -16.52 -1.24 3.39
N HIS A 561 -17.38 -1.09 4.40
CA HIS A 561 -18.50 -2.00 4.68
C HIS A 561 -19.82 -1.59 4.02
N GLY A 562 -19.84 -0.44 3.31
CA GLY A 562 -21.06 0.08 2.69
C GLY A 562 -22.07 0.69 3.67
N GLU A 563 -21.65 0.99 4.90
CA GLU A 563 -22.50 1.53 5.95
C GLU A 563 -22.58 3.05 5.85
N THR A 564 -23.80 3.59 5.84
CA THR A 564 -24.05 5.03 5.71
C THR A 564 -24.80 5.63 6.89
N GLY A 565 -25.52 4.78 7.65
CA GLY A 565 -26.34 5.20 8.79
C GLY A 565 -25.53 5.49 10.06
N PRO A 566 -26.18 6.09 11.08
CA PRO A 566 -25.57 6.29 12.40
C PRO A 566 -25.08 4.97 12.99
N THR A 567 -23.87 4.97 13.54
CA THR A 567 -23.16 3.81 14.08
C THR A 567 -22.40 4.25 15.33
N ILE A 568 -22.20 3.35 16.30
CA ILE A 568 -21.27 3.64 17.41
C ILE A 568 -19.84 3.43 16.91
N GLY A 569 -18.94 4.36 17.20
CA GLY A 569 -17.54 4.28 16.84
C GLY A 569 -16.67 4.23 18.09
N ILE A 570 -15.70 3.30 18.10
CA ILE A 570 -14.59 3.32 19.04
C ILE A 570 -13.34 3.71 18.26
N ALA A 571 -12.81 4.89 18.53
CA ALA A 571 -11.61 5.41 17.90
C ALA A 571 -10.45 5.44 18.89
N CYS A 572 -9.55 4.47 18.79
CA CYS A 572 -8.35 4.37 19.64
C CYS A 572 -7.10 4.57 18.80
N ASP A 573 -6.39 5.67 19.05
CA ASP A 573 -5.23 6.09 18.26
C ASP A 573 -4.11 6.71 19.11
N GLY A 574 -2.98 7.03 18.47
CA GLY A 574 -1.88 7.79 19.02
C GLY A 574 -2.27 9.23 19.33
N LEU A 575 -2.49 10.08 18.33
CA LEU A 575 -2.88 11.48 18.52
C LEU A 575 -3.61 11.98 17.27
N GLY A 576 -4.83 12.49 17.44
CA GLY A 576 -5.50 13.26 16.41
C GLY A 576 -5.99 14.61 16.92
N TYR A 577 -6.09 15.59 16.02
CA TYR A 577 -6.54 16.93 16.38
C TYR A 577 -8.03 16.91 16.76
N GLY A 578 -8.33 17.27 18.01
CA GLY A 578 -9.71 17.43 18.49
C GLY A 578 -10.32 18.75 18.04
N THR A 579 -11.66 18.81 18.03
CA THR A 579 -12.40 20.04 17.69
C THR A 579 -12.41 21.08 18.82
N ASP A 580 -11.90 20.71 20.00
CA ASP A 580 -11.90 21.47 21.25
C ASP A 580 -10.48 21.90 21.68
N GLY A 581 -9.48 21.71 20.82
CA GLY A 581 -8.07 21.97 21.13
C GLY A 581 -7.40 20.90 21.99
N VAL A 582 -8.12 19.85 22.39
CA VAL A 582 -7.55 18.66 23.05
C VAL A 582 -7.06 17.67 22.00
N LEU A 583 -5.95 16.98 22.27
CA LEU A 583 -5.48 15.89 21.39
C LEU A 583 -6.25 14.61 21.70
N TRP A 584 -7.03 14.12 20.75
CA TRP A 584 -7.89 12.94 20.90
C TRP A 584 -7.12 11.64 20.61
N GLY A 585 -7.69 10.50 21.00
CA GLY A 585 -7.13 9.18 20.70
C GLY A 585 -7.73 8.03 21.50
N GLY A 586 -8.84 8.24 22.20
CA GLY A 586 -9.51 7.23 23.01
C GLY A 586 -10.99 7.55 23.13
N GLU A 587 -11.68 7.60 21.98
CA GLU A 587 -13.01 8.19 21.84
C GLU A 587 -14.10 7.13 21.63
N ILE A 588 -15.26 7.35 22.25
CA ILE A 588 -16.52 6.70 21.92
C ILE A 588 -17.43 7.75 21.28
N MET A 589 -17.89 7.47 20.06
CA MET A 589 -18.58 8.44 19.22
C MET A 589 -19.86 7.82 18.65
N GLU A 590 -20.91 8.61 18.49
CA GLU A 590 -21.96 8.29 17.51
C GLU A 590 -21.52 8.92 16.19
N VAL A 591 -21.46 8.16 15.10
CA VAL A 591 -20.84 8.57 13.84
C VAL A 591 -21.68 8.16 12.63
N SER A 592 -21.69 9.01 11.61
CA SER A 592 -22.16 8.70 10.26
C SER A 592 -21.15 9.23 9.24
N LEU A 593 -21.42 9.07 7.94
CA LEU A 593 -20.58 9.70 6.91
C LEU A 593 -20.71 11.24 6.87
N THR A 594 -21.75 11.83 7.47
CA THR A 594 -21.98 13.29 7.40
C THR A 594 -21.58 14.03 8.67
N GLY A 595 -21.39 13.32 9.79
CA GLY A 595 -21.00 13.96 11.04
C GLY A 595 -20.79 12.98 12.17
N PHE A 596 -20.52 13.52 13.36
CA PHE A 596 -20.31 12.74 14.56
C PHE A 596 -20.71 13.52 15.82
N ARG A 597 -20.94 12.78 16.91
CA ARG A 597 -21.16 13.30 18.26
C ARG A 597 -20.27 12.53 19.23
N ARG A 598 -19.38 13.26 19.93
CA ARG A 598 -18.53 12.68 20.98
C ARG A 598 -19.37 12.28 22.20
N TRP A 599 -19.44 10.98 22.49
CA TRP A 599 -20.26 10.40 23.55
C TRP A 599 -19.46 10.22 24.84
N ALA A 600 -18.31 9.53 24.77
CA ALA A 600 -17.35 9.40 25.86
C ALA A 600 -15.91 9.44 25.35
N HIS A 601 -14.96 9.56 26.28
CA HIS A 601 -13.54 9.58 25.98
C HIS A 601 -12.73 9.11 27.18
N LEU A 602 -11.48 8.67 26.96
CA LEU A 602 -10.53 8.47 28.05
C LEU A 602 -10.28 9.79 28.80
N GLU A 603 -9.99 9.70 30.09
CA GLU A 603 -9.75 10.88 30.92
C GLU A 603 -8.66 11.79 30.33
N PRO A 604 -8.86 13.12 30.33
CA PRO A 604 -7.83 14.05 29.86
C PRO A 604 -6.60 14.04 30.76
N VAL A 605 -5.42 13.88 30.17
CA VAL A 605 -4.12 13.92 30.86
C VAL A 605 -3.13 14.83 30.14
N ALA A 606 -2.15 15.34 30.88
CA ALA A 606 -1.10 16.19 30.34
C ALA A 606 -0.01 15.38 29.62
N LEU A 607 0.53 15.91 28.52
CA LEU A 607 1.73 15.38 27.86
C LEU A 607 2.94 16.29 28.14
N PRO A 608 3.73 16.01 29.19
CA PRO A 608 4.78 16.94 29.60
C PRO A 608 5.91 17.00 28.57
N GLY A 609 6.04 18.15 27.91
CA GLY A 609 7.00 18.40 26.83
C GLY A 609 6.47 18.02 25.44
N GLY A 610 5.15 17.85 25.28
CA GLY A 610 4.49 17.60 23.99
C GLY A 610 5.08 16.39 23.26
N THR A 611 5.68 16.62 22.10
CA THR A 611 6.30 15.58 21.25
C THR A 611 7.41 14.79 21.97
N THR A 612 8.06 15.38 22.97
CA THR A 612 9.07 14.67 23.78
C THR A 612 8.44 13.51 24.55
N ALA A 613 7.21 13.65 25.03
CA ALA A 613 6.50 12.58 25.74
C ALA A 613 6.15 11.38 24.84
N ILE A 614 5.99 11.62 23.53
CA ILE A 614 5.81 10.54 22.53
C ILE A 614 7.09 9.71 22.42
N ARG A 615 8.26 10.36 22.38
CA ARG A 615 9.57 9.68 22.31
C ARG A 615 10.01 9.09 23.64
N GLN A 616 9.50 9.61 24.75
CA GLN A 616 9.85 9.22 26.12
C GLN A 616 8.61 8.80 26.93
N PRO A 617 8.06 7.59 26.69
CA PRO A 617 6.89 7.05 27.40
C PRO A 617 6.82 7.28 28.93
N TRP A 618 7.96 7.25 29.63
CA TRP A 618 8.01 7.48 31.09
C TRP A 618 7.48 8.86 31.51
N ARG A 619 7.52 9.85 30.63
CA ARG A 619 6.95 11.18 30.85
C ARG A 619 5.42 11.12 30.95
N THR A 620 4.80 10.31 30.10
CA THR A 620 3.36 10.06 30.13
C THR A 620 2.98 9.25 31.38
N ALA A 621 3.82 8.28 31.78
CA ALA A 621 3.66 7.57 33.04
C ALA A 621 3.64 8.53 34.25
N ALA A 622 4.53 9.53 34.28
CA ALA A 622 4.53 10.56 35.33
C ALA A 622 3.21 11.34 35.37
N SER A 623 2.61 11.68 34.22
CA SER A 623 1.28 12.32 34.18
C SER A 623 0.20 11.41 34.77
N TYR A 624 0.13 10.15 34.37
CA TYR A 624 -0.89 9.23 34.87
C TYR A 624 -0.74 8.91 36.36
N LEU A 625 0.49 8.77 36.88
CA LEU A 625 0.72 8.60 38.31
C LEU A 625 0.16 9.79 39.11
N ARG A 626 0.36 11.01 38.60
CA ARG A 626 -0.21 12.22 39.21
C ARG A 626 -1.74 12.24 39.12
N THR A 627 -2.32 11.98 37.95
CA THR A 627 -3.78 11.91 37.77
C THR A 627 -4.40 10.86 38.70
N ALA A 628 -3.71 9.74 38.91
CA ALA A 628 -4.14 8.69 39.81
C ALA A 628 -3.96 9.01 41.31
N GLY A 629 -3.24 10.09 41.66
CA GLY A 629 -2.92 10.45 43.04
C GLY A 629 -1.91 9.50 43.69
N ILE A 630 -1.04 8.87 42.90
CA ILE A 630 -0.07 7.87 43.37
C ILE A 630 1.27 8.55 43.63
N ASP A 631 1.84 8.34 44.82
CA ASP A 631 3.25 8.66 45.06
C ASP A 631 4.16 7.78 44.20
N ALA A 632 4.94 8.44 43.34
CA ALA A 632 5.90 7.81 42.44
C ALA A 632 7.18 7.35 43.18
N GLY A 633 7.34 7.71 44.45
CA GLY A 633 8.42 7.25 45.32
C GLY A 633 8.56 5.73 45.32
N GLY A 634 9.78 5.24 45.11
CA GLY A 634 10.11 3.81 45.15
C GLY A 634 9.75 3.01 43.90
N LEU A 635 9.05 3.57 42.91
CA LEU A 635 8.76 2.89 41.64
C LEU A 635 10.00 2.84 40.74
N ASP A 636 10.14 1.76 39.97
CA ASP A 636 11.28 1.56 39.07
C ASP A 636 11.38 2.60 37.96
N VAL A 637 10.25 3.03 37.41
CA VAL A 637 10.24 4.09 36.38
C VAL A 637 10.86 5.39 36.89
N THR A 638 10.62 5.73 38.17
CA THR A 638 11.21 6.89 38.84
C THR A 638 12.70 6.71 39.05
N ARG A 639 13.14 5.50 39.46
CA ARG A 639 14.57 5.18 39.67
C ARG A 639 15.37 5.25 38.36
N ARG A 640 14.83 4.67 37.29
CA ARG A 640 15.42 4.67 35.94
C ARG A 640 15.56 6.08 35.38
N ASN A 641 14.58 6.95 35.63
CA ASN A 641 14.52 8.32 35.11
C ASN A 641 14.85 9.41 36.15
N ARG A 642 15.54 9.04 37.24
CA ARG A 642 15.81 9.93 38.39
C ARG A 642 16.44 11.28 38.03
N ALA A 643 17.26 11.31 36.98
CA ALA A 643 17.97 12.51 36.56
C ALA A 643 17.03 13.60 36.02
N GLN A 644 15.87 13.22 35.47
CA GLN A 644 14.93 14.13 34.82
C GLN A 644 13.55 14.17 35.50
N TRP A 645 13.26 13.23 36.41
CA TRP A 645 11.95 13.09 37.06
C TRP A 645 11.47 14.39 37.74
N ALA A 646 12.31 15.00 38.57
CA ALA A 646 11.94 16.23 39.29
C ALA A 646 11.64 17.40 38.35
N ALA A 647 12.31 17.48 37.21
CA ALA A 647 12.05 18.51 36.21
C ALA A 647 10.68 18.30 35.53
N VAL A 648 10.33 17.04 35.20
CA VAL A 648 9.04 16.68 34.59
C VAL A 648 7.89 16.84 35.58
N ALA A 649 8.07 16.50 36.86
CA ALA A 649 7.09 16.74 37.90
C ALA A 649 6.74 18.24 38.02
N ARG A 650 7.76 19.12 38.05
CA ARG A 650 7.54 20.58 38.03
C ARG A 650 6.87 21.09 36.76
N LEU A 651 7.15 20.47 35.60
CA LEU A 651 6.50 20.83 34.34
C LEU A 651 5.00 20.52 34.39
N LEU A 652 4.63 19.36 34.95
CA LEU A 652 3.24 19.00 35.19
C LEU A 652 2.58 19.95 36.21
N GLU A 653 3.31 20.44 37.22
CA GLU A 653 2.80 21.39 38.22
C GLU A 653 2.48 22.74 37.60
N SER A 654 3.37 23.25 36.74
CA SER A 654 3.16 24.53 36.08
C SER A 654 2.17 24.46 34.92
N GLY A 655 1.95 23.29 34.32
CA GLY A 655 1.12 23.09 33.14
C GLY A 655 1.72 23.68 31.85
N VAL A 656 2.92 24.26 31.91
CA VAL A 656 3.60 24.84 30.75
C VAL A 656 4.08 23.72 29.82
N GLN A 657 3.89 23.88 28.51
CA GLN A 657 4.27 22.87 27.49
C GLN A 657 3.70 21.46 27.78
N CYS A 658 2.50 21.42 28.37
CA CYS A 658 1.77 20.20 28.69
C CYS A 658 0.43 20.17 27.94
N PRO A 659 0.43 20.01 26.59
CA PRO A 659 -0.84 19.84 25.87
C PRO A 659 -1.63 18.67 26.47
N ILE A 660 -2.95 18.81 26.48
CA ILE A 660 -3.86 17.82 27.04
C ILE A 660 -4.21 16.79 25.97
N THR A 661 -4.26 15.51 26.37
CA THR A 661 -4.64 14.40 25.50
C THR A 661 -5.62 13.45 26.17
N THR A 662 -6.39 12.75 25.34
CA THR A 662 -7.29 11.64 25.72
C THR A 662 -6.86 10.34 25.01
N SER A 663 -5.58 10.24 24.66
CA SER A 663 -5.04 9.18 23.82
C SER A 663 -4.90 7.83 24.50
N ALA A 664 -5.45 6.80 23.86
CA ALA A 664 -5.21 5.40 24.20
C ALA A 664 -3.74 5.02 23.94
N GLY A 665 -3.14 5.43 22.82
CA GLY A 665 -1.74 5.13 22.52
C GLY A 665 -0.78 5.65 23.60
N ARG A 666 -1.06 6.85 24.14
CA ARG A 666 -0.29 7.43 25.26
C ARG A 666 -0.51 6.69 26.58
N LEU A 667 -1.71 6.15 26.82
CA LEU A 667 -1.97 5.26 27.96
C LEU A 667 -1.15 3.96 27.85
N PHE A 668 -1.09 3.35 26.67
CA PHE A 668 -0.22 2.19 26.41
C PHE A 668 1.25 2.50 26.67
N ASP A 669 1.74 3.63 26.18
CA ASP A 669 3.12 4.10 26.43
C ASP A 669 3.40 4.24 27.94
N ALA A 670 2.48 4.85 28.68
CA ALA A 670 2.61 5.02 30.13
C ALA A 670 2.71 3.67 30.86
N VAL A 671 1.84 2.71 30.53
CA VAL A 671 1.87 1.38 31.14
C VAL A 671 3.14 0.63 30.77
N ALA A 672 3.56 0.67 29.51
CA ALA A 672 4.81 0.06 29.06
C ALA A 672 6.04 0.59 29.82
N ALA A 673 6.09 1.91 30.07
CA ALA A 673 7.13 2.51 30.88
C ALA A 673 7.05 2.08 32.36
N LEU A 674 5.85 2.01 32.94
CA LEU A 674 5.65 1.58 34.34
C LEU A 674 6.15 0.17 34.59
N VAL A 675 5.80 -0.77 33.70
CA VAL A 675 6.21 -2.19 33.82
C VAL A 675 7.65 -2.47 33.40
N GLY A 676 8.38 -1.44 32.94
CA GLY A 676 9.79 -1.56 32.58
C GLY A 676 10.07 -2.09 31.17
N VAL A 677 9.07 -2.12 30.29
CA VAL A 677 9.24 -2.52 28.87
C VAL A 677 10.04 -1.47 28.12
N ARG A 678 9.59 -0.19 28.16
CA ARG A 678 10.26 0.86 27.39
C ARG A 678 10.10 2.25 28.00
N ASP A 679 11.22 2.94 28.18
CA ASP A 679 11.25 4.37 28.56
C ASP A 679 11.44 5.31 27.37
N ARG A 680 12.03 4.81 26.28
CA ARG A 680 12.30 5.57 25.07
C ARG A 680 12.01 4.73 23.83
N VAL A 681 11.28 5.30 22.89
CA VAL A 681 10.93 4.66 21.62
C VAL A 681 11.73 5.26 20.46
N ASN A 682 11.98 4.41 19.48
CA ASN A 682 12.72 4.70 18.26
C ASN A 682 11.80 4.75 17.02
N TYR A 683 10.59 4.18 17.13
CA TYR A 683 9.56 4.30 16.10
C TYR A 683 8.18 4.37 16.76
N GLU A 684 7.21 4.88 16.01
CA GLU A 684 5.85 5.08 16.49
C GLU A 684 5.19 3.75 16.90
N GLY A 685 4.56 3.73 18.08
CA GLY A 685 3.85 2.58 18.62
C GLY A 685 4.74 1.48 19.21
N GLN A 686 6.08 1.63 19.22
CA GLN A 686 7.00 0.61 19.70
C GLN A 686 6.66 0.09 21.10
N ALA A 687 6.46 0.99 22.08
CA ALA A 687 6.18 0.59 23.45
C ALA A 687 4.84 -0.15 23.58
N ALA A 688 3.82 0.26 22.82
CA ALA A 688 2.52 -0.43 22.76
C ALA A 688 2.63 -1.83 22.12
N ILE A 689 3.42 -1.97 21.06
CA ILE A 689 3.69 -3.25 20.38
C ILE A 689 4.44 -4.22 21.30
N GLU A 690 5.49 -3.75 21.98
CA GLU A 690 6.27 -4.58 22.91
C GLU A 690 5.42 -4.96 24.14
N LEU A 691 4.55 -4.06 24.63
CA LEU A 691 3.63 -4.36 25.73
C LEU A 691 2.61 -5.45 25.34
N GLU A 692 2.07 -5.42 24.13
CA GLU A 692 1.20 -6.48 23.59
C GLU A 692 1.89 -7.85 23.62
N GLN A 693 3.15 -7.89 23.19
CA GLN A 693 3.88 -9.15 23.01
C GLN A 693 4.24 -9.85 24.31
N ILE A 694 4.43 -9.10 25.39
CA ILE A 694 4.69 -9.70 26.70
C ILE A 694 3.40 -10.15 27.42
N ALA A 695 2.21 -9.81 26.90
CA ALA A 695 0.95 -10.12 27.58
C ALA A 695 0.80 -11.64 27.78
N ALA A 696 0.64 -12.05 29.04
CA ALA A 696 0.59 -13.46 29.41
C ALA A 696 -0.68 -14.14 28.84
N ALA A 697 -0.47 -15.21 28.07
CA ALA A 697 -1.56 -16.03 27.56
C ALA A 697 -2.35 -16.66 28.73
N GLY A 698 -3.67 -16.71 28.61
CA GLY A 698 -4.56 -17.36 29.58
C GLY A 698 -5.07 -16.46 30.72
N VAL A 699 -4.50 -15.27 30.91
CA VAL A 699 -5.03 -14.28 31.85
C VAL A 699 -6.33 -13.67 31.29
N ARG A 700 -7.41 -13.77 32.07
CA ARG A 700 -8.77 -13.36 31.65
C ARG A 700 -9.39 -12.27 32.52
N ASP A 701 -8.88 -12.09 33.73
CA ASP A 701 -9.24 -10.97 34.59
C ASP A 701 -8.58 -9.67 34.10
N GLY A 702 -9.14 -8.54 34.50
CA GLY A 702 -8.68 -7.21 34.12
C GLY A 702 -8.91 -6.19 35.21
N TYR A 703 -8.19 -5.06 35.14
CA TYR A 703 -8.42 -3.95 36.06
C TYR A 703 -9.75 -3.26 35.76
N ARG A 704 -10.44 -2.80 36.79
CA ARG A 704 -11.71 -2.08 36.62
C ARG A 704 -11.44 -0.59 36.45
N ALA A 705 -12.05 0.02 35.44
CA ALA A 705 -12.13 1.48 35.31
C ALA A 705 -13.56 1.95 35.49
N GLY A 706 -13.74 3.00 36.30
CA GLY A 706 -15.01 3.71 36.39
C GLY A 706 -15.18 4.74 35.27
N ARG A 707 -16.35 5.35 35.24
CA ARG A 707 -16.70 6.44 34.32
C ARG A 707 -17.32 7.59 35.13
N ASP A 708 -16.90 8.81 34.85
CA ASP A 708 -17.48 10.04 35.41
C ASP A 708 -18.06 10.89 34.27
N GLY A 709 -19.38 10.87 34.14
CA GLY A 709 -20.07 11.43 32.98
C GLY A 709 -19.54 10.83 31.67
N LYS A 710 -18.88 11.66 30.86
CA LYS A 710 -18.27 11.26 29.58
C LYS A 710 -16.85 10.71 29.71
N SER A 711 -16.22 10.82 30.87
CA SER A 711 -14.80 10.52 31.07
C SER A 711 -14.60 9.10 31.61
N ILE A 712 -13.92 8.24 30.86
CA ILE A 712 -13.49 6.90 31.29
C ILE A 712 -12.18 7.07 32.08
N ARG A 713 -12.19 6.66 33.36
CA ARG A 713 -11.10 6.93 34.30
C ARG A 713 -9.91 5.99 34.12
N ALA A 714 -9.06 6.28 33.15
CA ALA A 714 -7.86 5.48 32.87
C ALA A 714 -6.88 5.40 34.06
N ALA A 715 -6.88 6.37 34.96
CA ALA A 715 -6.12 6.35 36.21
C ALA A 715 -6.48 5.16 37.10
N ASP A 716 -7.73 4.66 37.03
CA ASP A 716 -8.15 3.46 37.77
C ASP A 716 -7.35 2.23 37.27
N LEU A 717 -7.11 2.12 35.95
CA LEU A 717 -6.29 1.06 35.37
C LEU A 717 -4.83 1.19 35.84
N VAL A 718 -4.29 2.41 35.87
CA VAL A 718 -2.93 2.68 36.34
C VAL A 718 -2.77 2.37 37.84
N ARG A 719 -3.78 2.62 38.67
CA ARG A 719 -3.79 2.17 40.08
C ARG A 719 -3.69 0.65 40.18
N GLY A 720 -4.42 -0.08 39.33
CA GLY A 720 -4.32 -1.54 39.23
C GLY A 720 -2.91 -2.00 38.89
N VAL A 721 -2.32 -1.42 37.83
CA VAL A 721 -0.93 -1.68 37.40
C VAL A 721 0.07 -1.45 38.54
N VAL A 722 0.00 -0.28 39.20
CA VAL A 722 0.94 0.05 40.28
C VAL A 722 0.75 -0.85 41.51
N GLY A 723 -0.50 -1.22 41.82
CA GLY A 723 -0.79 -2.19 42.89
C GLY A 723 -0.09 -3.52 42.64
N ASP A 724 -0.25 -4.08 41.44
CA ASP A 724 0.38 -5.33 41.04
C ASP A 724 1.93 -5.23 40.99
N LEU A 725 2.47 -4.09 40.52
CA LEU A 725 3.93 -3.83 40.56
C LEU A 725 4.47 -3.84 41.99
N ARG A 726 3.76 -3.22 42.94
CA ARG A 726 4.14 -3.21 44.37
C ARG A 726 4.03 -4.60 45.00
N SER A 727 3.15 -5.45 44.49
CA SER A 727 3.00 -6.84 44.90
C SER A 727 3.95 -7.81 44.18
N GLY A 728 4.80 -7.33 43.27
CA GLY A 728 5.77 -8.16 42.55
C GLY A 728 5.16 -9.09 41.51
N VAL A 729 4.00 -8.73 40.95
CA VAL A 729 3.35 -9.49 39.87
C VAL A 729 4.15 -9.36 38.58
N ASP A 730 4.22 -10.45 37.80
CA ASP A 730 4.91 -10.48 36.52
C ASP A 730 4.35 -9.47 35.51
N ALA A 731 5.25 -8.82 34.76
CA ALA A 731 4.89 -7.77 33.80
C ALA A 731 3.95 -8.27 32.69
N GLY A 732 4.06 -9.54 32.29
CA GLY A 732 3.16 -10.13 31.31
C GLY A 732 1.74 -10.30 31.82
N VAL A 733 1.58 -10.68 33.10
CA VAL A 733 0.26 -10.73 33.76
C VAL A 733 -0.34 -9.33 33.89
N ILE A 734 0.47 -8.35 34.29
CA ILE A 734 0.05 -6.94 34.38
C ILE A 734 -0.40 -6.42 33.01
N SER A 735 0.39 -6.70 31.96
CA SER A 735 0.05 -6.32 30.59
C SER A 735 -1.31 -6.91 30.18
N ALA A 736 -1.53 -8.22 30.39
CA ALA A 736 -2.79 -8.85 30.04
C ALA A 736 -3.99 -8.27 30.81
N ARG A 737 -3.84 -8.03 32.13
CA ARG A 737 -4.88 -7.39 32.96
C ARG A 737 -5.19 -5.97 32.53
N PHE A 738 -4.18 -5.21 32.12
CA PHE A 738 -4.35 -3.87 31.57
C PHE A 738 -5.13 -3.90 30.25
N HIS A 739 -4.75 -4.76 29.30
CA HIS A 739 -5.47 -4.90 28.03
C HIS A 739 -6.92 -5.32 28.25
N ASN A 740 -7.17 -6.31 29.11
CA ASN A 740 -8.52 -6.76 29.44
C ASN A 740 -9.34 -5.64 30.09
N GLY A 741 -8.76 -4.91 31.05
CA GLY A 741 -9.44 -3.82 31.74
C GLY A 741 -9.79 -2.62 30.85
N LEU A 742 -8.88 -2.25 29.94
CA LEU A 742 -9.15 -1.23 28.93
C LEU A 742 -10.25 -1.68 27.96
N ALA A 743 -10.18 -2.92 27.48
CA ALA A 743 -11.20 -3.47 26.60
C ALA A 743 -12.58 -3.46 27.26
N ASP A 744 -12.70 -3.93 28.50
CA ASP A 744 -13.95 -3.95 29.25
C ASP A 744 -14.53 -2.53 29.43
N ALA A 745 -13.68 -1.54 29.71
CA ALA A 745 -14.11 -0.14 29.85
C ALA A 745 -14.63 0.45 28.54
N LEU A 746 -13.95 0.18 27.41
CA LEU A 746 -14.38 0.62 26.08
C LEU A 746 -15.69 -0.06 25.65
N VAL A 747 -15.81 -1.38 25.87
CA VAL A 747 -17.01 -2.17 25.55
C VAL A 747 -18.21 -1.67 26.36
N ALA A 748 -18.04 -1.44 27.67
CA ALA A 748 -19.10 -0.92 28.51
C ALA A 748 -19.58 0.46 28.03
N ALA A 749 -18.65 1.37 27.74
CA ALA A 749 -18.99 2.69 27.23
C ALA A 749 -19.68 2.64 25.84
N ALA A 750 -19.24 1.75 24.95
CA ALA A 750 -19.87 1.57 23.65
C ALA A 750 -21.27 0.95 23.75
N ALA A 751 -21.48 -0.02 24.65
CA ALA A 751 -22.79 -0.64 24.89
C ALA A 751 -23.80 0.35 25.50
N ASP A 752 -23.35 1.19 26.44
CA ASP A 752 -24.16 2.29 26.98
C ASP A 752 -24.53 3.27 25.86
N ALA A 753 -23.56 3.68 25.04
CA ALA A 753 -23.79 4.60 23.91
C ALA A 753 -24.76 4.03 22.88
N ALA A 754 -24.63 2.74 22.56
CA ALA A 754 -25.52 2.01 21.66
C ALA A 754 -26.95 1.96 22.20
N THR A 755 -27.10 1.68 23.49
CA THR A 755 -28.41 1.64 24.17
C THR A 755 -29.07 3.02 24.17
N ASP A 756 -28.32 4.07 24.53
CA ASP A 756 -28.80 5.45 24.55
C ASP A 756 -29.25 5.94 23.15
N ALA A 757 -28.53 5.53 22.11
CA ALA A 757 -28.80 5.93 20.73
C ALA A 757 -29.79 5.01 20.00
N GLY A 758 -30.12 3.84 20.57
CA GLY A 758 -30.93 2.81 19.90
C GLY A 758 -30.23 2.21 18.68
N LEU A 759 -28.90 2.06 18.72
CA LEU A 759 -28.07 1.52 17.65
C LEU A 759 -27.54 0.14 18.03
N ASP A 760 -27.29 -0.72 17.05
CA ASP A 760 -26.82 -2.10 17.23
C ASP A 760 -25.51 -2.39 16.49
N VAL A 761 -24.91 -1.38 15.84
CA VAL A 761 -23.65 -1.49 15.09
C VAL A 761 -22.55 -0.72 15.79
N VAL A 762 -21.35 -1.31 15.84
CA VAL A 762 -20.15 -0.65 16.33
C VAL A 762 -18.97 -0.80 15.37
N ALA A 763 -18.29 0.30 15.03
CA ALA A 763 -17.09 0.32 14.20
C ALA A 763 -15.83 0.56 15.06
N LEU A 764 -14.78 -0.21 14.81
CA LEU A 764 -13.50 -0.13 15.53
C LEU A 764 -12.41 0.39 14.58
N SER A 765 -11.78 1.51 14.92
CA SER A 765 -10.74 2.13 14.08
C SER A 765 -9.72 2.95 14.87
N GLY A 766 -8.62 3.34 14.22
CA GLY A 766 -7.48 4.04 14.83
C GLY A 766 -6.29 3.10 15.03
N GLY A 767 -5.08 3.66 15.05
CA GLY A 767 -3.83 2.90 15.02
C GLY A 767 -3.63 1.94 16.21
N VAL A 768 -4.27 2.19 17.35
CA VAL A 768 -4.15 1.29 18.52
C VAL A 768 -4.85 -0.05 18.26
N PHE A 769 -5.84 -0.13 17.38
CA PHE A 769 -6.46 -1.40 16.97
C PHE A 769 -5.57 -2.24 16.03
N GLN A 770 -4.30 -1.86 15.83
CA GLN A 770 -3.28 -2.77 15.32
C GLN A 770 -2.77 -3.74 16.40
N ASN A 771 -3.05 -3.45 17.67
CA ASN A 771 -2.92 -4.37 18.80
C ASN A 771 -4.04 -5.42 18.70
N LEU A 772 -3.67 -6.66 18.37
CA LEU A 772 -4.62 -7.74 18.12
C LEU A 772 -5.27 -8.23 19.39
N LEU A 773 -4.55 -8.18 20.52
CA LEU A 773 -5.14 -8.53 21.81
C LEU A 773 -6.30 -7.58 22.15
N LEU A 774 -6.09 -6.27 22.04
CA LEU A 774 -7.14 -5.28 22.28
C LEU A 774 -8.29 -5.42 21.27
N LEU A 775 -7.97 -5.53 19.97
CA LEU A 775 -8.96 -5.67 18.91
C LEU A 775 -9.86 -6.89 19.15
N GLU A 776 -9.29 -8.05 19.49
CA GLU A 776 -10.04 -9.27 19.75
C GLU A 776 -10.90 -9.15 21.02
N ARG A 777 -10.37 -8.57 22.10
CA ARG A 777 -11.11 -8.39 23.36
C ARG A 777 -12.28 -7.43 23.20
N VAL A 778 -12.09 -6.30 22.52
CA VAL A 778 -13.14 -5.32 22.25
C VAL A 778 -14.18 -5.89 21.29
N SER A 779 -13.76 -6.50 20.17
CA SER A 779 -14.69 -7.12 19.20
C SER A 779 -15.57 -8.17 19.88
N SER A 780 -14.96 -9.14 20.54
CA SER A 780 -15.69 -10.21 21.22
C SER A 780 -16.52 -9.69 22.41
N GLY A 781 -16.09 -8.61 23.06
CA GLY A 781 -16.86 -7.94 24.11
C GLY A 781 -18.13 -7.26 23.58
N CYS A 782 -18.01 -6.50 22.50
CA CYS A 782 -19.14 -5.86 21.82
C CYS A 782 -20.14 -6.90 21.27
N GLU A 783 -19.65 -7.99 20.66
CA GLU A 783 -20.53 -9.08 20.19
C GLU A 783 -21.31 -9.73 21.35
N ARG A 784 -20.67 -9.95 22.51
CA ARG A 784 -21.38 -10.44 23.71
C ARG A 784 -22.39 -9.43 24.25
N ALA A 785 -22.17 -8.13 24.03
CA ALA A 785 -23.14 -7.09 24.34
C ALA A 785 -24.26 -6.96 23.28
N GLY A 786 -24.28 -7.82 22.26
CA GLY A 786 -25.32 -7.85 21.22
C GLY A 786 -25.06 -6.89 20.06
N LEU A 787 -23.87 -6.31 19.94
CA LEU A 787 -23.52 -5.38 18.87
C LEU A 787 -22.90 -6.10 17.67
N ARG A 788 -23.26 -5.68 16.45
CA ARG A 788 -22.58 -6.06 15.22
C ARG A 788 -21.29 -5.25 15.07
N VAL A 789 -20.14 -5.93 15.04
CA VAL A 789 -18.82 -5.29 14.99
C VAL A 789 -18.33 -5.15 13.55
N LEU A 790 -17.85 -3.95 13.21
CA LEU A 790 -17.17 -3.63 11.97
C LEU A 790 -15.69 -3.36 12.24
N THR A 791 -14.83 -4.03 11.48
CA THR A 791 -13.38 -3.85 11.50
C THR A 791 -12.84 -3.73 10.08
N HIS A 792 -11.71 -3.05 9.93
CA HIS A 792 -11.07 -2.84 8.63
C HIS A 792 -10.63 -4.14 7.94
N SER A 793 -10.66 -4.14 6.61
CA SER A 793 -10.36 -5.30 5.76
C SER A 793 -9.80 -4.91 4.39
N ARG A 794 -10.12 -3.72 3.87
CA ARG A 794 -9.65 -3.24 2.56
C ARG A 794 -8.58 -2.16 2.70
N VAL A 795 -8.70 -1.29 3.68
CA VAL A 795 -7.70 -0.27 4.05
C VAL A 795 -7.18 -0.49 5.47
N PRO A 796 -6.04 0.10 5.85
CA PRO A 796 -5.57 0.02 7.23
C PRO A 796 -6.46 0.80 8.21
N CYS A 797 -6.57 0.32 9.45
CA CYS A 797 -7.23 1.06 10.54
C CYS A 797 -6.43 2.27 11.04
N ASN A 798 -5.11 2.30 10.75
CA ASN A 798 -4.22 3.41 11.04
C ASN A 798 -4.35 4.54 10.01
N ASP A 799 -3.52 5.56 10.12
CA ASP A 799 -3.52 6.77 9.29
C ASP A 799 -3.49 6.51 7.78
N GLY A 800 -2.96 5.36 7.34
CA GLY A 800 -2.98 4.94 5.94
C GLY A 800 -4.39 4.72 5.37
N GLY A 801 -5.43 4.63 6.20
CA GLY A 801 -6.84 4.57 5.80
C GLY A 801 -7.59 5.91 5.88
N VAL A 802 -7.02 6.95 6.50
CA VAL A 802 -7.71 8.23 6.77
C VAL A 802 -8.19 8.91 5.49
N SER A 803 -7.42 8.85 4.41
CA SER A 803 -7.78 9.47 3.13
C SER A 803 -9.05 8.88 2.51
N LEU A 804 -9.34 7.58 2.72
CA LEU A 804 -10.60 6.97 2.31
C LEU A 804 -11.78 7.56 3.07
N GLY A 805 -11.64 7.72 4.40
CA GLY A 805 -12.66 8.32 5.24
C GLY A 805 -12.94 9.77 4.87
N GLN A 806 -11.89 10.54 4.58
CA GLN A 806 -12.02 11.93 4.12
C GLN A 806 -12.84 12.04 2.83
N VAL A 807 -12.57 11.20 1.81
CA VAL A 807 -13.35 11.23 0.57
C VAL A 807 -14.78 10.73 0.77
N ALA A 808 -15.01 9.75 1.65
CA ALA A 808 -16.35 9.26 1.97
C ALA A 808 -17.19 10.33 2.67
N VAL A 809 -16.61 11.06 3.63
CA VAL A 809 -17.27 12.18 4.30
C VAL A 809 -17.57 13.30 3.30
N ALA A 810 -16.59 13.68 2.48
CA ALA A 810 -16.79 14.70 1.46
C ALA A 810 -17.90 14.32 0.47
N ALA A 811 -17.93 13.07 0.00
CA ALA A 811 -18.98 12.57 -0.90
C ALA A 811 -20.37 12.70 -0.26
N ALA A 812 -20.52 12.27 1.00
CA ALA A 812 -21.79 12.32 1.71
C ALA A 812 -22.24 13.77 1.98
N VAL A 813 -21.32 14.65 2.39
CA VAL A 813 -21.62 16.07 2.64
C VAL A 813 -22.01 16.81 1.34
N LEU A 814 -21.41 16.45 0.21
CA LEU A 814 -21.75 17.04 -1.09
C LEU A 814 -23.07 16.50 -1.64
N GLY A 815 -23.40 15.22 -1.40
CA GLY A 815 -24.64 14.59 -1.89
C GLY A 815 -25.89 14.98 -1.10
N GLY A 816 -25.74 15.44 0.14
CA GLY A 816 -26.83 15.96 0.97
C GLY A 816 -27.12 17.45 0.82
N ARG A 817 -26.42 18.15 -0.09
CA ARG A 817 -26.59 19.59 -0.36
C ARG A 817 -27.50 19.87 -1.53
#